data_AF-A0A915DUC3-F1
#
_entry.id   AF-A0A915DUC3-F1
#
_cell.length_a   1.000
_cell.length_b   1.000
_cell.length_c   1.000
_cell.angle_alpha   90.00
_cell.angle_beta   90.00
_cell.angle_gamma   90.00
#
_symmetry.space_group_name_H-M   'P 1'
#
loop_
_entity.id
_entity.type
_entity.pdbx_description
1 polymer ?
#
loop_
_entity_poly.entity_id
_entity_poly.type
_entity_poly.pdbx_seq_one_letter_code
_entity_poly.pdbx_strand_id
1 'polypeptide(L)'
;MLSVAVGSMAGTFPYNWLYSHYGAKLVLFSAGVMSTVSTALVPIVAANHFEWLLILRVIQGIAFSANFGATGCVGTRWASLKQNALFISVLTCYSILSMAITNPIAGMLCESSFGWPSVFYINATVCAILFCLWIVFYSDHPRACRFVSSAELEKINRGKSQSHINMDTFVPYKAILMTPLFWIIWLNAFGNLFSSMFLLSYQPSYFHNVLRYSVSATGFISSLPPLLHIPLRLIFGYSSDKFNCVSERMKMILFNGVGVGLPGLCFLAMGFVSSVYAVTLFLVVYTFYATVGGGYYKCSAFYARQYNQFIISNIEFIRGLSLLIGPAVMAVFVKDESDQGEWRNVFIVLAVIMIASLLFCKFATDRPADFTKNPVALLLPVRHNANIFFILLSDKNPWDAEIESFFEPRNPGPYPYCKPTFKEITQLGKFPDPQYLSLRPEFVQKVKSCKYRCLGIQLHEYDKWSEWTGNVQPSCDIFEVQCDYKNSSAIYHNIYYQIYRKPEDKTSRKSGDNQGFGVHIIVLDTVSRSHFFRALPKTSYLLREEFEAISFKFLNKVGDNSQPNADTNQSVICDGYIDNQTSFVGHHFKKAGYKTMHSEDWQLGIFEWEHCKGFKKQPFDHYMRPFQMRMEQTEAHMHLLEYFRQFVEQYEHVKTKYSLTWVTDLIHENVNHLYHADAHFFEYMRKLKLKLDNSFLFMMADHGSRGDKFVETHIGAEETSNPAFFLVLPKQLRNNQRLKTILETNSQELISHHDVYATLIEIAKKSHLWSLEDWLVDWAPDTNNEDWPLMHGSSVLHTLKQPRTCDSLRIPFEYCLCKLNYTKISANSDPHSTQLVSELAEAGFLD
;
A
#
# COMPACT_ATOMS: atom_id res chain seq x y z
N MET A 1 -6.66 39.25 18.71
CA MET A 1 -6.96 37.80 18.75
C MET A 1 -7.61 37.31 17.46
N LEU A 2 -8.57 38.05 16.87
CA LEU A 2 -9.21 37.64 15.61
C LEU A 2 -8.24 37.34 14.47
N SER A 3 -7.21 38.16 14.25
CA SER A 3 -6.21 37.93 13.18
C SER A 3 -5.46 36.59 13.32
N VAL A 4 -5.12 36.20 14.56
CA VAL A 4 -4.51 34.90 14.86
C VAL A 4 -5.50 33.75 14.60
N ALA A 5 -6.77 33.93 14.97
CA ALA A 5 -7.82 32.94 14.72
C ALA A 5 -8.03 32.70 13.22
N VAL A 6 -8.11 33.78 12.44
CA VAL A 6 -8.22 33.72 10.97
C VAL A 6 -7.01 33.00 10.37
N GLY A 7 -5.79 33.36 10.80
CA GLY A 7 -4.57 32.68 10.36
C GLY A 7 -4.56 31.19 10.69
N SER A 8 -4.97 30.81 11.89
CA SER A 8 -5.01 29.40 12.32
C SER A 8 -6.00 28.57 11.50
N MET A 9 -7.19 29.12 11.24
CA MET A 9 -8.18 28.47 10.38
C MET A 9 -7.68 28.33 8.93
N ALA A 10 -7.06 29.39 8.38
CA ALA A 10 -6.52 29.37 7.02
C ALA A 10 -5.33 28.39 6.87
N GLY A 11 -4.47 28.31 7.88
CA GLY A 11 -3.31 27.43 7.88
C GLY A 11 -3.62 25.94 8.07
N THR A 12 -4.74 25.60 8.71
CA THR A 12 -5.04 24.21 9.10
C THR A 12 -5.05 23.23 7.92
N PHE A 13 -5.79 23.54 6.84
CA PHE A 13 -5.90 22.61 5.70
C PHE A 13 -4.59 22.45 4.90
N PRO A 14 -3.85 23.54 4.57
CA PRO A 14 -2.52 23.42 3.98
C PRO A 14 -1.56 22.59 4.83
N TYR A 15 -1.53 22.81 6.15
CA TYR A 15 -0.69 22.01 7.04
C TYR A 15 -1.08 20.54 7.06
N ASN A 16 -2.38 20.23 7.08
CA ASN A 16 -2.86 18.84 7.01
C ASN A 16 -2.33 18.13 5.74
N TRP A 17 -2.39 18.82 4.60
CA TRP A 17 -1.81 18.30 3.35
C TRP A 17 -0.30 18.11 3.45
N LEU A 18 0.43 19.11 3.97
CA LEU A 18 1.88 19.04 4.15
C LEU A 18 2.30 17.88 5.07
N TYR A 19 1.61 17.66 6.20
CA TYR A 19 1.90 16.56 7.12
C TYR A 19 1.71 15.19 6.48
N SER A 20 0.73 15.04 5.58
CA SER A 20 0.51 13.78 4.87
C SER A 20 1.61 13.47 3.85
N HIS A 21 2.26 14.48 3.26
CA HIS A 21 3.26 14.29 2.20
C HIS A 21 4.71 14.36 2.69
N TYR A 22 5.00 15.22 3.67
CA TYR A 22 6.37 15.54 4.11
C TYR A 22 6.67 15.14 5.56
N GLY A 23 5.71 14.57 6.28
CA GLY A 23 5.88 14.17 7.68
C GLY A 23 5.91 15.34 8.66
N ALA A 24 6.02 15.03 9.95
CA ALA A 24 6.01 16.05 11.00
C ALA A 24 7.35 16.74 11.20
N LYS A 25 8.46 16.08 10.86
CA LYS A 25 9.80 16.60 11.08
C LYS A 25 10.01 17.96 10.39
N LEU A 26 9.86 17.99 9.06
CA LEU A 26 10.10 19.19 8.26
C LEU A 26 8.97 20.22 8.41
N VAL A 27 7.74 19.75 8.45
CA VAL A 27 6.56 20.62 8.47
C VAL A 27 6.48 21.43 9.76
N LEU A 28 6.63 20.78 10.92
CA LEU A 28 6.61 21.49 12.20
C LEU A 28 7.83 22.42 12.37
N PHE A 29 9.00 22.04 11.84
CA PHE A 29 10.18 22.91 11.83
C PHE A 29 9.92 24.19 11.03
N SER A 30 9.34 24.08 9.83
CA SER A 30 9.00 25.24 9.00
C SER A 30 8.01 26.20 9.70
N ALA A 31 7.02 25.66 10.39
CA ALA A 31 6.09 26.43 11.21
C ALA A 31 6.81 27.16 12.36
N GLY A 32 7.76 26.48 12.99
CA GLY A 32 8.61 27.04 14.04
C GLY A 32 9.48 28.21 13.58
N VAL A 33 10.09 28.10 12.40
CA VAL A 33 10.84 29.21 11.77
C VAL A 33 9.91 30.40 11.50
N MET A 34 8.73 30.16 10.93
CA MET A 34 7.75 31.21 10.67
C MET A 34 7.27 31.90 11.95
N SER A 35 7.00 31.13 13.01
CA SER A 35 6.63 31.66 14.33
C SER A 35 7.76 32.49 14.95
N THR A 36 9.00 32.02 14.86
CA THR A 36 10.20 32.70 15.38
C THR A 36 10.39 34.06 14.72
N VAL A 37 10.41 34.09 13.38
CA VAL A 37 10.62 35.32 12.60
C VAL A 37 9.48 36.31 12.84
N SER A 38 8.23 35.86 12.73
CA SER A 38 7.07 36.73 12.93
C SER A 38 7.02 37.32 14.35
N THR A 39 7.38 36.54 15.37
CA THR A 39 7.43 37.00 16.77
C THR A 39 8.55 38.02 17.01
N ALA A 40 9.75 37.80 16.45
CA ALA A 40 10.86 38.75 16.57
C ALA A 40 10.58 40.11 15.92
N LEU A 41 9.77 40.13 14.86
CA LEU A 41 9.40 41.37 14.15
C LEU A 41 8.31 42.18 14.85
N VAL A 42 7.57 41.61 15.82
CA VAL A 42 6.43 42.29 16.46
C VAL A 42 6.81 43.64 17.06
N PRO A 43 7.88 43.78 17.87
CA PRO A 43 8.19 45.07 18.48
C PRO A 43 8.50 46.17 17.46
N ILE A 44 9.18 45.83 16.37
CA ILE A 44 9.56 46.75 15.30
C ILE A 44 8.32 47.22 14.55
N VAL A 45 7.46 46.28 14.15
CA VAL A 45 6.27 46.60 13.34
C VAL A 45 5.21 47.30 14.16
N ALA A 46 4.98 46.89 15.41
CA ALA A 46 4.00 47.52 16.29
C ALA A 46 4.30 49.00 16.57
N ALA A 47 5.57 49.40 16.53
CA ALA A 47 5.96 50.80 16.70
C ALA A 47 5.69 51.69 15.48
N ASN A 48 5.57 51.10 14.28
CA ASN A 48 5.56 51.86 13.02
C ASN A 48 4.24 51.71 12.23
N HIS A 49 3.63 50.52 12.21
CA HIS A 49 2.50 50.23 11.33
C HIS A 49 1.51 49.21 11.92
N PHE A 50 0.28 49.65 12.19
CA PHE A 50 -0.80 48.79 12.69
C PHE A 50 -1.21 47.69 11.69
N GLU A 51 -1.31 48.01 10.40
CA GLU A 51 -1.75 47.04 9.38
C GLU A 51 -0.76 45.89 9.21
N TRP A 52 0.54 46.18 9.20
CA TRP A 52 1.58 45.17 9.16
C TRP A 52 1.60 44.31 10.42
N LEU A 53 1.25 44.88 11.58
CA LEU A 53 1.09 44.10 12.80
C LEU A 53 -0.08 43.10 12.67
N LEU A 54 -1.19 43.49 12.05
CA LEU A 54 -2.29 42.56 11.77
C LEU A 54 -1.85 41.41 10.87
N ILE A 55 -1.08 41.69 9.81
CA ILE A 55 -0.53 40.68 8.90
C ILE A 55 0.41 39.72 9.67
N LEU A 56 1.33 40.23 10.49
CA LEU A 56 2.19 39.39 11.33
C LEU A 56 1.39 38.48 12.26
N ARG A 57 0.28 38.98 12.81
CA ARG A 57 -0.61 38.18 13.67
C ARG A 57 -1.34 37.08 12.89
N VAL A 58 -1.69 37.31 11.63
CA VAL A 58 -2.20 36.26 10.73
C VAL A 58 -1.11 35.20 10.47
N ILE A 59 0.13 35.61 10.19
CA ILE A 59 1.26 34.70 9.98
C ILE A 59 1.53 33.84 11.23
N GLN A 60 1.50 34.44 12.42
CA GLN A 60 1.56 33.72 13.69
C GLN A 60 0.42 32.71 13.84
N GLY A 61 -0.80 33.08 13.43
CA GLY A 61 -1.94 32.17 13.36
C GLY A 61 -1.69 30.98 12.44
N ILE A 62 -1.15 31.22 11.23
CA ILE A 62 -0.82 30.15 10.29
C ILE A 62 0.21 29.21 10.93
N ALA A 63 1.31 29.73 11.49
CA ALA A 63 2.31 28.92 12.19
C ALA A 63 1.71 28.12 13.35
N PHE A 64 0.80 28.74 14.10
CA PHE A 64 0.11 28.10 15.22
C PHE A 64 -0.72 26.89 14.79
N SER A 65 -1.24 26.90 13.56
CA SER A 65 -2.09 25.81 13.07
C SER A 65 -1.37 24.46 12.85
N ALA A 66 -0.04 24.47 12.84
CA ALA A 66 0.75 23.25 12.71
C ALA A 66 0.63 22.33 13.94
N ASN A 67 0.22 22.85 15.10
CA ASN A 67 0.33 22.15 16.39
C ASN A 67 -0.47 20.84 16.46
N PHE A 68 -1.79 20.86 16.27
CA PHE A 68 -2.58 19.61 16.28
C PHE A 68 -2.28 18.72 15.07
N GLY A 69 -1.79 19.29 13.97
CA GLY A 69 -1.17 18.57 12.86
C GLY A 69 -0.07 17.63 13.34
N ALA A 70 0.93 18.19 14.01
CA ALA A 70 2.03 17.44 14.62
C ALA A 70 1.56 16.47 15.70
N THR A 71 0.64 16.88 16.59
CA THR A 71 0.08 16.00 17.62
C THR A 71 -0.57 14.76 17.01
N GLY A 72 -1.35 14.91 15.93
CA GLY A 72 -1.99 13.81 15.22
C GLY A 72 -0.98 12.89 14.54
N CYS A 73 0.01 13.44 13.85
CA CYS A 73 1.05 12.69 13.16
C CYS A 73 1.95 11.91 14.15
N VAL A 74 2.50 12.60 15.14
CA VAL A 74 3.35 12.00 16.18
C VAL A 74 2.55 10.98 16.99
N GLY A 75 1.33 11.32 17.40
CA GLY A 75 0.45 10.42 18.16
C GLY A 75 0.13 9.13 17.40
N THR A 76 -0.18 9.21 16.11
CA THR A 76 -0.54 8.01 15.31
C THR A 76 0.66 7.08 15.11
N ARG A 77 1.85 7.65 14.87
CA ARG A 77 3.07 6.90 14.57
C ARG A 77 3.79 6.37 15.83
N TRP A 78 3.96 7.22 16.83
CA TRP A 78 4.79 6.95 18.01
C TRP A 78 4.03 6.44 19.23
N ALA A 79 2.73 6.73 19.38
CA ALA A 79 1.99 6.23 20.53
C ALA A 79 1.69 4.73 20.37
N SER A 80 1.89 3.96 21.45
CA SER A 80 1.29 2.63 21.55
C SER A 80 -0.21 2.75 21.84
N LEU A 81 -1.00 1.77 21.41
CA LEU A 81 -2.44 1.76 21.73
C LEU A 81 -2.70 1.55 23.22
N LYS A 82 -1.83 0.81 23.92
CA LYS A 82 -1.96 0.53 25.36
C LYS A 82 -1.63 1.75 26.24
N GLN A 83 -0.76 2.64 25.79
CA GLN A 83 -0.33 3.83 26.53
C GLN A 83 -0.77 5.14 25.84
N ASN A 84 -1.90 5.10 25.14
CA ASN A 84 -2.34 6.19 24.28
C ASN A 84 -2.77 7.42 25.07
N ALA A 85 -3.49 7.26 26.19
CA ALA A 85 -4.02 8.38 26.97
C ALA A 85 -2.91 9.20 27.63
N LEU A 86 -1.90 8.55 28.21
CA LEU A 86 -0.73 9.25 28.75
C LEU A 86 0.02 9.99 27.64
N PHE A 87 0.23 9.33 26.50
CA PHE A 87 0.98 9.92 25.39
C PHE A 87 0.29 11.17 24.84
N ILE A 88 -1.03 11.11 24.60
CA ILE A 88 -1.78 12.28 24.13
C ILE A 88 -1.90 13.37 25.20
N SER A 89 -1.99 13.00 26.49
CA SER A 89 -1.97 13.95 27.61
C SER A 89 -0.68 14.77 27.62
N VAL A 90 0.48 14.15 27.40
CA VAL A 90 1.78 14.83 27.27
C VAL A 90 1.78 15.72 26.02
N LEU A 91 1.38 15.19 24.86
CA LEU A 91 1.40 15.96 23.61
C LEU A 91 0.43 17.14 23.57
N THR A 92 -0.56 17.19 24.46
CA THR A 92 -1.58 18.27 24.48
C THR A 92 -1.43 19.20 25.68
N CYS A 93 -0.48 18.97 26.59
CA CYS A 93 -0.26 19.85 27.74
C CYS A 93 0.49 21.15 27.38
N TYR A 94 1.07 21.25 26.17
CA TYR A 94 1.92 22.37 25.75
C TYR A 94 1.23 23.74 25.88
N SER A 95 -0.08 23.84 25.61
CA SER A 95 -0.77 25.13 25.65
C SER A 95 -0.79 25.68 27.08
N ILE A 96 -1.11 24.83 28.06
CA ILE A 96 -1.22 25.23 29.46
C ILE A 96 0.18 25.40 30.07
N LEU A 97 1.13 24.53 29.72
CA LEU A 97 2.53 24.65 30.13
C LEU A 97 3.16 25.96 29.64
N SER A 98 2.96 26.30 28.36
CA SER A 98 3.51 27.53 27.78
C SER A 98 3.03 28.76 28.55
N MET A 99 1.77 28.80 28.96
CA MET A 99 1.18 29.95 29.65
C MET A 99 1.59 30.04 31.12
N ALA A 100 1.66 28.92 31.82
CA ALA A 100 2.13 28.86 33.20
C ALA A 100 3.55 29.44 33.33
N ILE A 101 4.37 29.32 32.28
CA ILE A 101 5.74 29.85 32.23
C ILE A 101 5.75 31.28 31.67
N THR A 102 5.12 31.52 30.52
CA THR A 102 5.27 32.79 29.79
C THR A 102 4.54 33.95 30.43
N ASN A 103 3.36 33.75 31.06
CA ASN A 103 2.59 34.86 31.63
C ASN A 103 3.32 35.55 32.80
N PRO A 104 3.84 34.83 33.82
CA PRO A 104 4.60 35.47 34.91
C PRO A 104 5.88 36.15 34.42
N ILE A 105 6.62 35.49 33.51
CA ILE A 105 7.85 36.03 32.93
C ILE A 105 7.55 37.32 32.13
N ALA A 106 6.48 37.31 31.33
CA ALA A 106 6.05 38.50 30.60
C ALA A 106 5.69 39.65 31.55
N GLY A 107 4.97 39.37 32.65
CA GLY A 107 4.66 40.36 33.69
C GLY A 107 5.92 41.00 34.27
N MET A 108 6.87 40.19 34.73
CA MET A 108 8.15 40.67 35.30
C MET A 108 8.98 41.47 34.29
N LEU A 109 9.05 41.02 33.04
CA LEU A 109 9.80 41.71 31.98
C LEU A 109 9.17 43.04 31.60
N CYS A 110 7.84 43.11 31.53
CA CYS A 110 7.11 44.34 31.24
C CYS A 110 7.31 45.41 32.32
N GLU A 111 7.43 45.02 33.59
CA GLU A 111 7.71 45.94 34.72
C GLU A 111 9.21 46.31 34.82
N SER A 112 10.10 45.52 34.22
CA SER A 112 11.54 45.78 34.21
C SER A 112 11.93 46.93 33.28
N SER A 113 13.18 47.39 33.41
CA SER A 113 13.76 48.39 32.50
C SER A 113 13.88 47.95 31.04
N PHE A 114 13.76 46.65 30.75
CA PHE A 114 13.78 46.12 29.38
C PHE A 114 12.45 46.28 28.64
N GLY A 115 11.36 46.55 29.37
CA GLY A 115 10.03 46.78 28.83
C GLY A 115 9.42 45.59 28.05
N TRP A 116 8.24 45.81 27.49
CA TRP A 116 7.48 44.80 26.77
C TRP A 116 8.16 44.20 25.50
N PRO A 117 9.03 44.91 24.73
CA PRO A 117 9.70 44.33 23.57
C PRO A 117 10.55 43.10 23.90
N SER A 118 11.16 43.08 25.09
CA SER A 118 12.02 41.99 25.56
C SER A 118 11.29 40.64 25.61
N VAL A 119 9.99 40.65 25.91
CA VAL A 119 9.13 39.45 25.92
C VAL A 119 9.12 38.76 24.56
N PHE A 120 9.05 39.52 23.47
CA PHE A 120 9.01 38.98 22.12
C PHE A 120 10.36 38.41 21.68
N TYR A 121 11.46 39.13 21.95
CA TYR A 121 12.81 38.66 21.58
C TYR A 121 13.23 37.40 22.34
N ILE A 122 12.92 37.33 23.64
CA ILE A 122 13.22 36.14 24.45
C ILE A 122 12.41 34.94 23.95
N ASN A 123 11.10 35.10 23.73
CA ASN A 123 10.26 34.02 23.22
C ASN A 123 10.68 33.57 21.81
N ALA A 124 11.04 34.48 20.92
CA ALA A 124 11.56 34.13 19.60
C ALA A 124 12.88 33.33 19.69
N THR A 125 13.79 33.75 20.57
CA THR A 125 15.07 33.05 20.78
C THR A 125 14.85 31.63 21.33
N VAL A 126 13.99 31.47 22.33
CA VAL A 126 13.64 30.14 22.88
C VAL A 126 12.97 29.27 21.83
N CYS A 127 12.06 29.84 21.02
CA CYS A 127 11.41 29.15 19.92
C CYS A 127 12.44 28.61 18.90
N ALA A 128 13.39 29.45 18.48
CA ALA A 128 14.45 29.06 17.57
C ALA A 128 15.27 27.86 18.09
N ILE A 129 15.69 27.92 19.36
CA ILE A 129 16.46 26.84 19.99
C ILE A 129 15.66 25.53 20.01
N LEU A 130 14.39 25.56 20.44
CA LEU A 130 13.56 24.37 20.53
C LEU A 130 13.31 23.72 19.16
N PHE A 131 13.10 24.51 18.11
CA PHE A 131 12.92 23.96 16.76
C PHE A 131 14.22 23.48 16.12
N CYS A 132 15.37 24.08 16.46
CA CYS A 132 16.69 23.52 16.13
C CYS A 132 16.90 22.14 16.80
N LEU A 133 16.49 21.98 18.06
CA LEU A 133 16.53 20.67 18.72
C LEU A 133 15.57 19.67 18.05
N TRP A 134 14.36 20.10 17.69
CA TRP A 134 13.39 19.25 16.99
C TRP A 134 13.94 18.66 15.70
N ILE A 135 14.51 19.49 14.82
CA ILE A 135 15.02 19.01 13.53
C ILE A 135 16.20 18.03 13.69
N VAL A 136 17.01 18.20 14.74
CA VAL A 136 18.15 17.33 15.05
C VAL A 136 17.69 15.99 15.63
N PHE A 137 16.76 15.99 16.58
CA PHE A 137 16.43 14.79 17.38
C PHE A 137 15.20 14.02 16.89
N TYR A 138 14.19 14.69 16.33
CA TYR A 138 12.95 14.03 15.92
C TYR A 138 13.13 13.20 14.64
N SER A 139 12.44 12.07 14.57
CA SER A 139 12.34 11.20 13.39
C SER A 139 10.88 10.84 13.11
N ASP A 140 10.49 10.88 11.84
CA ASP A 140 9.09 10.67 11.43
C ASP A 140 8.61 9.24 11.63
N HIS A 141 9.51 8.25 11.57
CA HIS A 141 9.21 6.84 11.80
C HIS A 141 10.05 6.29 12.95
N PRO A 142 9.43 5.57 13.92
CA PRO A 142 10.16 5.00 15.05
C PRO A 142 11.25 4.01 14.61
N ARG A 143 10.99 3.22 13.55
CA ARG A 143 11.96 2.29 12.93
C ARG A 143 13.20 2.97 12.34
N ALA A 144 13.11 4.25 11.98
CA ALA A 144 14.22 5.02 11.44
C ALA A 144 14.97 5.81 12.53
N CYS A 145 14.46 5.80 13.76
CA CYS A 145 15.06 6.55 14.86
C CYS A 145 16.20 5.76 15.49
N ARG A 146 17.40 6.36 15.53
CA ARG A 146 18.60 5.77 16.15
C ARG A 146 18.48 5.48 17.65
N PHE A 147 17.51 6.09 18.33
CA PHE A 147 17.32 5.97 19.78
C PHE A 147 16.27 4.93 20.17
N VAL A 148 15.60 4.30 19.20
CA VAL A 148 14.53 3.32 19.45
C VAL A 148 15.12 1.91 19.34
N SER A 149 14.99 1.13 20.40
CA SER A 149 15.40 -0.29 20.41
C SER A 149 14.34 -1.18 19.74
N SER A 150 14.73 -2.39 19.31
CA SER A 150 13.77 -3.35 18.74
C SER A 150 12.64 -3.72 19.72
N ALA A 151 12.95 -3.84 21.01
CA ALA A 151 11.95 -4.12 22.06
C ALA A 151 10.96 -2.97 22.24
N GLU A 152 11.44 -1.73 22.15
CA GLU A 152 10.58 -0.55 22.18
C GLU A 152 9.72 -0.45 20.92
N LEU A 153 10.30 -0.72 19.75
CA LEU A 153 9.59 -0.71 18.47
C LEU A 153 8.44 -1.72 18.47
N GLU A 154 8.67 -2.94 18.96
CA GLU A 154 7.62 -3.96 19.13
C GLU A 154 6.50 -3.44 20.05
N LYS A 155 6.86 -2.79 21.17
CA LYS A 155 5.89 -2.22 22.11
C LYS A 155 5.07 -1.08 21.49
N ILE A 156 5.67 -0.25 20.65
CA ILE A 156 4.97 0.83 19.91
C ILE A 156 3.98 0.24 18.90
N ASN A 157 4.39 -0.82 18.19
CA ASN A 157 3.60 -1.42 17.12
C ASN A 157 2.54 -2.42 17.62
N ARG A 158 2.65 -2.91 18.86
CA ARG A 158 1.73 -3.90 19.42
C ARG A 158 0.26 -3.46 19.33
N GLY A 159 -0.53 -4.26 18.60
CA GLY A 159 -1.96 -4.05 18.38
C GLY A 159 -2.31 -3.10 17.22
N LYS A 160 -1.31 -2.53 16.52
CA LYS A 160 -1.53 -1.76 15.28
C LYS A 160 -1.62 -2.71 14.09
N SER A 161 -2.45 -2.38 13.11
CA SER A 161 -2.47 -3.09 11.82
C SER A 161 -1.26 -2.70 10.96
N GLN A 162 -0.94 -3.50 9.94
CA GLN A 162 0.12 -3.12 8.99
C GLN A 162 -0.19 -1.81 8.25
N SER A 163 -1.46 -1.56 7.91
CA SER A 163 -1.89 -0.27 7.32
C SER A 163 -1.65 0.91 8.25
N HIS A 164 -1.73 0.70 9.56
CA HIS A 164 -1.36 1.70 10.57
C HIS A 164 0.16 1.85 10.71
N ILE A 165 0.95 0.79 10.50
CA ILE A 165 2.42 0.88 10.55
C ILE A 165 2.97 1.56 9.29
N ASN A 166 2.49 1.18 8.11
CA ASN A 166 3.00 1.66 6.82
C ASN A 166 2.45 3.04 6.44
N MET A 167 1.22 3.38 6.84
CA MET A 167 0.59 4.68 6.55
C MET A 167 0.40 4.99 5.05
N ASP A 168 0.44 3.99 4.17
CA ASP A 168 0.39 4.14 2.70
C ASP A 168 -1.03 4.10 2.11
N THR A 169 -2.06 4.54 2.84
CA THR A 169 -3.46 4.43 2.38
C THR A 169 -4.12 5.77 2.18
N PHE A 170 -4.86 5.91 1.08
CA PHE A 170 -5.75 7.04 0.83
C PHE A 170 -6.69 7.25 2.02
N VAL A 171 -6.82 8.49 2.49
CA VAL A 171 -7.72 8.83 3.60
C VAL A 171 -9.17 8.77 3.11
N PRO A 172 -10.05 7.92 3.69
CA PRO A 172 -11.42 7.77 3.22
C PRO A 172 -12.31 8.92 3.72
N TYR A 173 -12.09 10.14 3.22
CA TYR A 173 -12.74 11.37 3.68
C TYR A 173 -14.26 11.24 3.76
N LYS A 174 -14.90 10.67 2.73
CA LYS A 174 -16.37 10.50 2.70
C LYS A 174 -16.87 9.57 3.81
N ALA A 175 -16.19 8.44 4.05
CA ALA A 175 -16.60 7.49 5.08
C ALA A 175 -16.44 8.09 6.49
N ILE A 176 -15.35 8.85 6.69
CA ILE A 176 -15.12 9.61 7.92
C ILE A 176 -16.22 10.65 8.12
N LEU A 177 -16.44 11.56 7.16
CA LEU A 177 -17.42 12.65 7.32
C LEU A 177 -18.87 12.15 7.47
N MET A 178 -19.21 10.96 6.98
CA MET A 178 -20.54 10.35 7.16
C MET A 178 -20.72 9.61 8.49
N THR A 179 -19.65 9.43 9.27
CA THR A 179 -19.71 8.68 10.53
C THR A 179 -20.07 9.60 11.71
N PRO A 180 -21.18 9.34 12.44
CA PRO A 180 -21.65 10.22 13.51
C PRO A 180 -20.64 10.43 14.65
N LEU A 181 -19.86 9.40 15.00
CA LEU A 181 -18.91 9.46 16.11
C LEU A 181 -17.86 10.58 15.92
N PHE A 182 -17.45 10.89 14.69
CA PHE A 182 -16.47 11.95 14.46
C PHE A 182 -17.01 13.34 14.75
N TRP A 183 -18.26 13.60 14.38
CA TRP A 183 -18.92 14.85 14.75
C TRP A 183 -19.07 14.99 16.27
N ILE A 184 -19.32 13.88 16.97
CA ILE A 184 -19.38 13.87 18.43
C ILE A 184 -17.99 14.10 19.06
N ILE A 185 -16.92 13.53 18.49
CA ILE A 185 -15.53 13.81 18.92
C ILE A 185 -15.20 15.29 18.72
N TRP A 186 -15.53 15.86 17.56
CA TRP A 186 -15.32 17.28 17.28
C TRP A 186 -16.20 18.21 18.11
N LEU A 187 -17.42 17.81 18.46
CA LEU A 187 -18.26 18.54 19.42
C LEU A 187 -17.61 18.57 20.81
N ASN A 188 -17.07 17.44 21.27
CA ASN A 188 -16.35 17.38 22.55
C ASN A 188 -15.07 18.21 22.53
N ALA A 189 -14.31 18.15 21.42
CA ALA A 189 -13.13 18.97 21.22
C ALA A 189 -13.49 20.46 21.20
N PHE A 190 -14.57 20.84 20.50
CA PHE A 190 -15.08 22.20 20.48
C PHE A 190 -15.48 22.67 21.86
N GLY A 191 -16.33 21.92 22.58
CA GLY A 191 -16.74 22.28 23.93
C GLY A 191 -15.54 22.51 24.85
N ASN A 192 -14.62 21.56 24.90
CA ASN A 192 -13.42 21.63 25.74
C ASN A 192 -12.47 22.78 25.36
N LEU A 193 -12.18 22.97 24.07
CA LEU A 193 -11.26 24.01 23.60
C LEU A 193 -11.90 25.40 23.67
N PHE A 194 -13.19 25.51 23.34
CA PHE A 194 -13.94 26.75 23.45
C PHE A 194 -13.99 27.24 24.89
N SER A 195 -14.45 26.39 25.81
CA SER A 195 -14.55 26.78 27.21
C SER A 195 -13.17 27.05 27.81
N SER A 196 -12.15 26.23 27.52
CA SER A 196 -10.80 26.47 28.06
C SER A 196 -10.18 27.77 27.54
N MET A 197 -10.27 28.06 26.24
CA MET A 197 -9.76 29.33 25.68
C MET A 197 -10.58 30.54 26.14
N PHE A 198 -11.88 30.34 26.37
CA PHE A 198 -12.77 31.37 26.90
C PHE A 198 -12.37 31.73 28.35
N LEU A 199 -12.28 30.75 29.24
CA LEU A 199 -11.87 30.99 30.63
C LEU A 199 -10.49 31.62 30.66
N LEU A 200 -9.58 31.15 29.83
CA LEU A 200 -8.25 31.72 29.73
C LEU A 200 -8.25 33.22 29.39
N SER A 201 -9.17 33.66 28.53
CA SER A 201 -9.24 35.05 28.07
C SER A 201 -10.01 35.96 29.02
N TYR A 202 -11.07 35.45 29.66
CA TYR A 202 -12.06 36.26 30.37
C TYR A 202 -12.14 36.01 31.88
N GLN A 203 -11.52 34.94 32.40
CA GLN A 203 -11.46 34.69 33.84
C GLN A 203 -10.81 35.83 34.63
N PRO A 204 -9.69 36.45 34.19
CA PRO A 204 -9.10 37.57 34.92
C PRO A 204 -10.08 38.75 35.02
N SER A 205 -10.78 39.07 33.94
CA SER A 205 -11.80 40.13 33.93
C SER A 205 -12.95 39.80 34.88
N TYR A 206 -13.42 38.55 34.91
CA TYR A 206 -14.46 38.13 35.87
C TYR A 206 -14.00 38.29 37.33
N PHE A 207 -12.77 37.87 37.65
CA PHE A 207 -12.22 37.99 39.01
C PHE A 207 -12.03 39.45 39.44
N HIS A 208 -11.61 40.31 38.52
CA HIS A 208 -11.41 41.73 38.82
C HIS A 208 -12.72 42.52 38.84
N ASN A 209 -13.53 42.42 37.78
CA ASN A 209 -14.70 43.28 37.57
C ASN A 209 -15.93 42.80 38.35
N VAL A 210 -16.15 41.48 38.47
CA VAL A 210 -17.30 40.90 39.18
C VAL A 210 -16.96 40.55 40.62
N LEU A 211 -15.90 39.76 40.84
CA LEU A 211 -15.51 39.32 42.19
C LEU A 211 -14.72 40.37 43.00
N ARG A 212 -14.33 41.48 42.36
CA ARG A 212 -13.63 42.63 42.98
C ARG A 212 -12.28 42.29 43.61
N TYR A 213 -11.58 41.27 43.10
CA TYR A 213 -10.19 41.02 43.48
C TYR A 213 -9.24 42.08 42.91
N SER A 214 -8.16 42.39 43.63
CA SER A 214 -7.11 43.29 43.12
C SER A 214 -6.41 42.70 41.90
N VAL A 215 -5.75 43.53 41.08
CA VAL A 215 -5.05 43.08 39.87
C VAL A 215 -3.95 42.05 40.21
N SER A 216 -3.18 42.31 41.27
CA SER A 216 -2.13 41.39 41.75
C SER A 216 -2.72 40.05 42.23
N ALA A 217 -3.78 40.08 43.03
CA ALA A 217 -4.47 38.85 43.47
C ALA A 217 -5.09 38.09 42.29
N THR A 218 -5.69 38.80 41.33
CA THR A 218 -6.29 38.24 40.12
C THR A 218 -5.25 37.51 39.26
N GLY A 219 -4.06 38.09 39.08
CA GLY A 219 -2.95 37.46 38.36
C GLY A 219 -2.49 36.17 39.02
N PHE A 220 -2.29 36.20 40.34
CA PHE A 220 -1.88 35.02 41.10
C PHE A 220 -2.94 33.91 41.09
N ILE A 221 -4.18 34.24 41.46
CA ILE A 221 -5.30 33.28 41.52
C ILE A 221 -5.57 32.69 40.13
N SER A 222 -5.47 33.47 39.06
CA SER A 222 -5.71 32.97 37.70
C SER A 222 -4.64 32.00 37.20
N SER A 223 -3.46 32.00 37.80
CA SER A 223 -2.35 31.09 37.47
C SER A 223 -2.46 29.71 38.14
N LEU A 224 -3.19 29.61 39.27
CA LEU A 224 -3.32 28.37 40.04
C LEU A 224 -3.99 27.22 39.26
N PRO A 225 -5.13 27.42 38.56
CA PRO A 225 -5.77 26.32 37.84
C PRO A 225 -4.89 25.72 36.71
N PRO A 226 -4.25 26.53 35.83
CA PRO A 226 -3.29 26.02 34.86
C PRO A 226 -2.12 25.23 35.47
N LEU A 227 -1.58 25.67 36.60
CA LEU A 227 -0.46 24.98 37.28
C LEU A 227 -0.86 23.61 37.82
N LEU A 228 -2.04 23.49 38.44
CA LEU A 228 -2.56 22.21 38.94
C LEU A 228 -2.96 21.25 37.80
N HIS A 229 -3.43 21.79 36.67
CA HIS A 229 -3.87 21.00 35.52
C HIS A 229 -2.77 20.07 34.99
N ILE A 230 -1.52 20.53 34.91
CA ILE A 230 -0.43 19.79 34.26
C ILE A 230 -0.14 18.44 34.94
N PRO A 231 0.21 18.38 36.25
CA PRO A 231 0.48 17.11 36.91
C PRO A 231 -0.76 16.20 36.92
N LEU A 232 -1.95 16.77 37.12
CA LEU A 232 -3.20 16.02 37.09
C LEU A 232 -3.45 15.39 35.72
N ARG A 233 -3.13 16.08 34.62
CA ARG A 233 -3.34 15.56 33.26
C ARG A 233 -2.47 14.34 32.98
N LEU A 234 -1.24 14.35 33.51
CA LEU A 234 -0.33 13.21 33.42
C LEU A 234 -0.82 12.04 34.28
N ILE A 235 -1.24 12.31 35.52
CA ILE A 235 -1.79 11.30 36.44
C ILE A 235 -3.03 10.65 35.81
N PHE A 236 -4.01 11.43 35.35
CA PHE A 236 -5.23 10.90 34.75
C PHE A 236 -4.96 10.18 33.42
N GLY A 237 -4.03 10.67 32.60
CA GLY A 237 -3.59 9.94 31.40
C GLY A 237 -3.01 8.57 31.73
N TYR A 238 -2.11 8.50 32.71
CA TYR A 238 -1.54 7.25 33.21
C TYR A 238 -2.62 6.34 33.81
N SER A 239 -3.52 6.88 34.63
CA SER A 239 -4.63 6.14 35.24
C SER A 239 -5.54 5.53 34.17
N SER A 240 -5.91 6.26 33.11
CA SER A 240 -6.74 5.74 32.01
C SER A 240 -6.12 4.52 31.33
N ASP A 241 -4.79 4.50 31.18
CA ASP A 241 -4.06 3.42 30.52
C ASP A 241 -3.76 2.22 31.44
N LYS A 242 -3.74 2.40 32.77
CA LYS A 242 -3.43 1.33 33.74
C LYS A 242 -4.65 0.73 34.44
N PHE A 243 -5.76 1.45 34.48
CA PHE A 243 -6.98 1.01 35.11
C PHE A 243 -7.58 -0.18 34.34
N ASN A 244 -7.68 -1.35 34.96
CA ASN A 244 -8.08 -2.60 34.28
C ASN A 244 -9.42 -3.18 34.76
N CYS A 245 -10.05 -2.59 35.78
CA CYS A 245 -11.26 -3.16 36.38
C CYS A 245 -12.56 -2.83 35.62
N VAL A 246 -12.50 -2.00 34.58
CA VAL A 246 -13.64 -1.71 33.69
C VAL A 246 -13.19 -1.71 32.23
N SER A 247 -14.14 -1.90 31.30
CA SER A 247 -13.84 -1.92 29.86
C SER A 247 -13.30 -0.58 29.35
N GLU A 248 -12.47 -0.61 28.28
CA GLU A 248 -11.94 0.62 27.67
C GLU A 248 -13.03 1.59 27.27
N ARG A 249 -14.14 1.10 26.71
CA ARG A 249 -15.32 1.92 26.42
C ARG A 249 -15.83 2.66 27.65
N MET A 250 -16.02 1.97 28.77
CA MET A 250 -16.50 2.59 30.00
C MET A 250 -15.47 3.60 30.54
N LYS A 251 -14.17 3.30 30.48
CA LYS A 251 -13.11 4.27 30.84
C LYS A 251 -13.25 5.55 30.02
N MET A 252 -13.37 5.44 28.70
CA MET A 252 -13.51 6.63 27.85
C MET A 252 -14.76 7.44 28.19
N ILE A 253 -15.89 6.77 28.47
CA ILE A 253 -17.13 7.44 28.89
C ILE A 253 -16.94 8.17 30.23
N LEU A 254 -16.34 7.51 31.23
CA LEU A 254 -16.11 8.10 32.56
C LEU A 254 -15.17 9.31 32.49
N PHE A 255 -14.01 9.14 31.84
CA PHE A 255 -13.02 10.23 31.72
C PHE A 255 -13.58 11.39 30.88
N ASN A 256 -14.36 11.12 29.83
CA ASN A 256 -14.99 12.18 29.06
C ASN A 256 -16.15 12.86 29.82
N GLY A 257 -16.94 12.09 30.57
CA GLY A 257 -18.00 12.62 31.44
C GLY A 257 -17.45 13.54 32.52
N VAL A 258 -16.32 13.17 33.14
CA VAL A 258 -15.61 14.04 34.08
C VAL A 258 -15.00 15.24 33.35
N GLY A 259 -14.33 15.04 32.21
CA GLY A 259 -13.57 16.10 31.55
C GLY A 259 -14.38 17.10 30.73
N VAL A 260 -15.60 16.77 30.34
CA VAL A 260 -16.46 17.63 29.52
C VAL A 260 -17.86 17.76 30.11
N GLY A 261 -18.45 16.66 30.58
CA GLY A 261 -19.80 16.68 31.16
C GLY A 261 -19.93 17.48 32.46
N LEU A 262 -19.19 17.10 33.51
CA LEU A 262 -19.23 17.75 34.82
C LEU A 262 -18.87 19.24 34.79
N PRO A 263 -17.89 19.71 33.99
CA PRO A 263 -17.66 21.14 33.79
C PRO A 263 -18.90 21.91 33.36
N GLY A 264 -19.80 21.30 32.59
CA GLY A 264 -21.08 21.92 32.22
C GLY A 264 -21.96 22.24 33.43
N LEU A 265 -22.03 21.32 34.41
CA LEU A 265 -22.74 21.56 35.67
C LEU A 265 -22.04 22.63 36.52
N CYS A 266 -20.71 22.64 36.53
CA CYS A 266 -19.94 23.68 37.22
C CYS A 266 -20.19 25.07 36.60
N PHE A 267 -20.28 25.18 35.28
CA PHE A 267 -20.62 26.44 34.62
C PHE A 267 -22.03 26.92 34.98
N LEU A 268 -23.03 26.02 35.03
CA LEU A 268 -24.36 26.40 35.51
C LEU A 268 -24.30 26.99 36.92
N ALA A 269 -23.56 26.36 37.83
CA ALA A 269 -23.42 26.84 39.21
C ALA A 269 -22.65 28.17 39.31
N MET A 270 -21.65 28.39 38.44
CA MET A 270 -20.74 29.54 38.48
C MET A 270 -21.48 30.89 38.36
N GLY A 271 -22.56 30.95 37.58
CA GLY A 271 -23.38 32.16 37.43
C GLY A 271 -24.20 32.54 38.67
N PHE A 272 -24.25 31.70 39.70
CA PHE A 272 -25.03 31.91 40.93
C PHE A 272 -24.20 32.02 42.20
N VAL A 273 -22.89 31.75 42.13
CA VAL A 273 -21.98 31.80 43.29
C VAL A 273 -21.00 32.96 43.18
N SER A 274 -20.58 33.50 44.32
CA SER A 274 -19.64 34.63 44.41
C SER A 274 -18.46 34.32 45.33
N SER A 275 -17.48 35.23 45.39
CA SER A 275 -16.28 35.13 46.23
C SER A 275 -15.46 33.85 45.95
N VAL A 276 -14.92 33.22 47.00
CA VAL A 276 -14.05 32.04 46.93
C VAL A 276 -14.72 30.84 46.26
N TYR A 277 -16.05 30.69 46.36
CA TYR A 277 -16.77 29.57 45.76
C TYR A 277 -16.68 29.60 44.22
N ALA A 278 -16.77 30.78 43.62
CA ALA A 278 -16.58 30.94 42.18
C ALA A 278 -15.17 30.52 41.77
N VAL A 279 -14.14 31.01 42.49
CA VAL A 279 -12.73 30.64 42.28
C VAL A 279 -12.53 29.12 42.39
N THR A 280 -13.13 28.47 43.39
CA THR A 280 -13.09 27.01 43.54
C THR A 280 -13.71 26.30 42.35
N LEU A 281 -14.85 26.76 41.82
CA LEU A 281 -15.45 26.17 40.62
C LEU A 281 -14.56 26.30 39.39
N PHE A 282 -13.86 27.43 39.19
CA PHE A 282 -12.86 27.55 38.12
C PHE A 282 -11.75 26.51 38.30
N LEU A 283 -11.17 26.37 39.49
CA LEU A 283 -10.14 25.37 39.80
C LEU A 283 -10.61 23.94 39.51
N VAL A 284 -11.85 23.62 39.88
CA VAL A 284 -12.48 22.31 39.63
C VAL A 284 -12.65 22.07 38.13
N VAL A 285 -13.08 23.07 37.36
CA VAL A 285 -13.25 22.95 35.91
C VAL A 285 -11.92 22.64 35.20
N TYR A 286 -10.83 23.34 35.53
CA TYR A 286 -9.51 23.03 34.97
C TYR A 286 -9.03 21.63 35.39
N THR A 287 -9.26 21.24 36.65
CA THR A 287 -8.94 19.89 37.14
C THR A 287 -9.68 18.82 36.34
N PHE A 288 -10.94 19.04 36.01
CA PHE A 288 -11.71 18.14 35.17
C PHE A 288 -11.16 18.07 33.75
N TYR A 289 -10.77 19.19 33.13
CA TYR A 289 -10.14 19.19 31.80
C TYR A 289 -8.85 18.37 31.72
N ALA A 290 -8.20 18.09 32.84
CA ALA A 290 -7.04 17.22 32.90
C ALA A 290 -7.36 15.76 32.48
N THR A 291 -8.61 15.33 32.55
CA THR A 291 -9.04 13.95 32.25
C THR A 291 -9.27 13.64 30.76
N VAL A 292 -9.38 14.68 29.91
CA VAL A 292 -9.81 14.52 28.50
C VAL A 292 -8.90 13.63 27.64
N GLY A 293 -7.63 13.45 28.02
CA GLY A 293 -6.72 12.53 27.33
C GLY A 293 -7.21 11.09 27.35
N GLY A 294 -7.88 10.68 28.43
CA GLY A 294 -8.53 9.37 28.56
C GLY A 294 -9.95 9.30 27.97
N GLY A 295 -10.47 10.40 27.43
CA GLY A 295 -11.84 10.53 26.89
C GLY A 295 -11.87 10.50 25.36
N TYR A 296 -12.41 11.56 24.73
CA TYR A 296 -12.59 11.62 23.28
C TYR A 296 -11.29 11.46 22.46
N TYR A 297 -10.13 11.91 22.97
CA TYR A 297 -8.84 11.72 22.30
C TYR A 297 -8.49 10.23 22.15
N LYS A 298 -8.61 9.46 23.24
CA LYS A 298 -8.37 8.01 23.24
C LYS A 298 -9.36 7.29 22.34
N CYS A 299 -10.63 7.71 22.37
CA CYS A 299 -11.68 7.14 21.51
C CYS A 299 -11.39 7.35 20.03
N SER A 300 -10.93 8.55 19.65
CA SER A 300 -10.49 8.84 18.28
C SER A 300 -9.36 7.90 17.85
N ALA A 301 -8.34 7.71 18.69
CA ALA A 301 -7.20 6.85 18.39
C ALA A 301 -7.59 5.37 18.22
N PHE A 302 -8.52 4.87 19.04
CA PHE A 302 -9.00 3.49 18.97
C PHE A 302 -9.92 3.25 17.77
N TYR A 303 -10.84 4.18 17.52
CA TYR A 303 -11.82 4.05 16.45
C TYR A 303 -11.19 4.27 15.07
N ALA A 304 -10.35 5.30 14.90
CA ALA A 304 -9.84 5.74 13.59
C ALA A 304 -8.46 5.20 13.20
N ARG A 305 -7.70 4.64 14.15
CA ARG A 305 -6.41 3.96 13.90
C ARG A 305 -5.47 4.81 13.02
N GLN A 306 -5.12 4.36 11.82
CA GLN A 306 -4.24 5.04 10.87
C GLN A 306 -4.77 6.42 10.41
N TYR A 307 -6.08 6.62 10.43
CA TYR A 307 -6.71 7.89 10.04
C TYR A 307 -6.89 8.86 11.22
N ASN A 308 -6.44 8.47 12.42
CA ASN A 308 -6.51 9.34 13.60
C ASN A 308 -5.76 10.66 13.39
N GLN A 309 -4.69 10.66 12.60
CA GLN A 309 -3.98 11.89 12.21
C GLN A 309 -4.96 12.92 11.64
N PHE A 310 -5.78 12.57 10.64
CA PHE A 310 -6.72 13.50 10.02
C PHE A 310 -7.70 14.11 11.04
N ILE A 311 -8.26 13.30 11.93
CA ILE A 311 -9.26 13.77 12.90
C ILE A 311 -8.65 14.73 13.90
N ILE A 312 -7.47 14.38 14.43
CA ILE A 312 -6.77 15.23 15.41
C ILE A 312 -6.28 16.52 14.76
N SER A 313 -5.75 16.49 13.53
CA SER A 313 -5.24 17.69 12.89
C SER A 313 -6.34 18.72 12.58
N ASN A 314 -7.57 18.28 12.28
CA ASN A 314 -8.71 19.18 12.10
C ASN A 314 -9.24 19.81 13.41
N ILE A 315 -8.82 19.34 14.59
CA ILE A 315 -9.14 20.00 15.86
C ILE A 315 -8.55 21.42 15.91
N GLU A 316 -7.48 21.70 15.16
CA GLU A 316 -6.95 23.06 15.08
C GLU A 316 -7.94 24.05 14.46
N PHE A 317 -8.66 23.64 13.42
CA PHE A 317 -9.71 24.49 12.84
C PHE A 317 -10.80 24.81 13.88
N ILE A 318 -11.16 23.82 14.69
CA ILE A 318 -12.12 23.96 15.80
C ILE A 318 -11.58 24.92 16.86
N ARG A 319 -10.27 24.87 17.14
CA ARG A 319 -9.61 25.82 18.04
C ARG A 319 -9.63 27.24 17.48
N GLY A 320 -9.35 27.40 16.19
CA GLY A 320 -9.46 28.69 15.50
C GLY A 320 -10.87 29.26 15.59
N LEU A 321 -11.89 28.43 15.34
CA LEU A 321 -13.30 28.80 15.51
C LEU A 321 -13.62 29.21 16.95
N SER A 322 -13.07 28.49 17.93
CA SER A 322 -13.24 28.80 19.35
C SER A 322 -12.70 30.19 19.72
N LEU A 323 -11.51 30.54 19.21
CA LEU A 323 -10.89 31.85 19.40
C LEU A 323 -11.66 32.98 18.70
N LEU A 324 -12.34 32.67 17.60
CA LEU A 324 -13.18 33.62 16.87
C LEU A 324 -14.52 33.87 17.58
N ILE A 325 -15.18 32.82 18.08
CA ILE A 325 -16.51 32.90 18.71
C ILE A 325 -16.47 33.52 20.11
N GLY A 326 -15.41 33.29 20.90
CA GLY A 326 -15.34 33.73 22.30
C GLY A 326 -15.64 35.22 22.51
N PRO A 327 -14.95 36.13 21.79
CA PRO A 327 -15.24 37.57 21.87
C PRO A 327 -16.63 37.97 21.42
N ALA A 328 -17.21 37.28 20.42
CA ALA A 328 -18.57 37.55 19.97
C ALA A 328 -19.60 37.19 21.05
N VAL A 329 -19.42 36.07 21.75
CA VAL A 329 -20.29 35.68 22.88
C VAL A 329 -20.22 36.74 23.98
N MET A 330 -19.02 37.22 24.34
CA MET A 330 -18.89 38.29 25.32
C MET A 330 -19.61 39.57 24.89
N ALA A 331 -19.39 40.03 23.66
CA ALA A 331 -19.98 41.26 23.16
C ALA A 331 -21.52 41.22 23.10
N VAL A 332 -22.11 40.03 22.88
CA VAL A 332 -23.57 39.86 22.81
C VAL A 332 -24.20 39.81 24.20
N PHE A 333 -23.58 39.10 25.15
CA PHE A 333 -24.20 38.79 26.44
C PHE A 333 -23.75 39.67 27.60
N VAL A 334 -22.61 40.35 27.50
CA VAL A 334 -22.02 41.18 28.57
C VAL A 334 -21.78 42.59 28.05
N LYS A 335 -22.62 43.52 28.47
CA LYS A 335 -22.52 44.97 28.25
C LYS A 335 -21.87 45.67 29.44
N ASP A 336 -22.19 45.24 30.65
CA ASP A 336 -21.54 45.66 31.89
C ASP A 336 -20.68 44.52 32.42
N GLU A 337 -19.36 44.65 32.31
CA GLU A 337 -18.41 43.64 32.77
C GLU A 337 -18.43 43.41 34.29
N SER A 338 -19.11 44.26 35.06
CA SER A 338 -19.27 44.09 36.50
C SER A 338 -20.58 43.40 36.92
N ASP A 339 -21.53 43.22 36.00
CA ASP A 339 -22.83 42.60 36.28
C ASP A 339 -22.76 41.07 36.20
N GLN A 340 -22.82 40.41 37.35
CA GLN A 340 -22.84 38.94 37.45
C GLN A 340 -24.01 38.29 36.68
N GLY A 341 -25.16 38.97 36.56
CA GLY A 341 -26.33 38.48 35.85
C GLY A 341 -26.09 38.35 34.34
N GLU A 342 -25.34 39.27 33.76
CA GLU A 342 -24.96 39.20 32.35
C GLU A 342 -23.94 38.08 32.08
N TRP A 343 -22.94 37.94 32.96
CA TRP A 343 -21.98 36.82 32.91
C TRP A 343 -22.65 35.45 33.06
N ARG A 344 -23.75 35.36 33.82
CA ARG A 344 -24.54 34.12 33.96
C ARG A 344 -25.03 33.60 32.62
N ASN A 345 -25.43 34.48 31.70
CA ASN A 345 -25.88 34.05 30.37
C ASN A 345 -24.73 33.38 29.60
N VAL A 346 -23.51 33.92 29.72
CA VAL A 346 -22.32 33.32 29.09
C VAL A 346 -22.00 31.95 29.68
N PHE A 347 -22.06 31.81 31.01
CA PHE A 347 -21.86 30.51 31.65
C PHE A 347 -22.94 29.49 31.29
N ILE A 348 -24.19 29.91 31.09
CA ILE A 348 -25.26 29.05 30.58
C ILE A 348 -24.93 28.57 29.16
N VAL A 349 -24.45 29.44 28.27
CA VAL A 349 -24.02 29.04 26.91
C VAL A 349 -22.90 28.00 26.98
N LEU A 350 -21.87 28.22 27.81
CA LEU A 350 -20.80 27.26 28.03
C LEU A 350 -21.33 25.93 28.57
N ALA A 351 -22.25 25.98 29.54
CA ALA A 351 -22.86 24.78 30.10
C ALA A 351 -23.63 23.96 29.07
N VAL A 352 -24.45 24.60 28.22
CA VAL A 352 -25.22 23.91 27.18
C VAL A 352 -24.32 23.18 26.20
N ILE A 353 -23.23 23.82 25.74
CA ILE A 353 -22.26 23.20 24.82
C ILE A 353 -21.58 21.99 25.48
N MET A 354 -21.19 22.12 26.75
CA MET A 354 -20.50 21.07 27.50
C MET A 354 -21.43 19.89 27.84
N ILE A 355 -22.70 20.16 28.18
CA ILE A 355 -23.70 19.11 28.45
C ILE A 355 -24.08 18.39 27.16
N ALA A 356 -24.20 19.09 26.03
CA ALA A 356 -24.45 18.45 24.72
C ALA A 356 -23.36 17.43 24.35
N SER A 357 -22.15 17.62 24.86
CA SER A 357 -21.03 16.70 24.65
C SER A 357 -21.22 15.32 25.32
N LEU A 358 -22.19 15.17 26.24
CA LEU A 358 -22.60 13.88 26.82
C LEU A 358 -23.23 12.91 25.81
N LEU A 359 -23.60 13.38 24.61
CA LEU A 359 -23.93 12.50 23.48
C LEU A 359 -22.81 11.47 23.21
N PHE A 360 -21.57 11.79 23.58
CA PHE A 360 -20.44 10.86 23.57
C PHE A 360 -20.72 9.52 24.25
N CYS A 361 -21.47 9.50 25.37
CA CYS A 361 -21.80 8.27 26.09
C CYS A 361 -22.49 7.22 25.20
N LYS A 362 -23.31 7.68 24.23
CA LYS A 362 -24.03 6.81 23.30
C LYS A 362 -23.11 6.22 22.24
N PHE A 363 -22.18 7.01 21.71
CA PHE A 363 -21.37 6.66 20.53
C PHE A 363 -19.97 6.14 20.86
N ALA A 364 -19.46 6.39 22.07
CA ALA A 364 -18.12 5.99 22.47
C ALA A 364 -17.90 4.48 22.27
N THR A 365 -16.79 4.13 21.64
CA THR A 365 -16.40 2.76 21.31
C THR A 365 -14.88 2.64 21.24
N ASP A 366 -14.36 1.50 21.67
CA ASP A 366 -12.96 1.08 21.56
C ASP A 366 -12.72 0.19 20.33
N ARG A 367 -13.78 -0.17 19.61
CA ARG A 367 -13.69 -0.98 18.39
C ARG A 367 -13.24 -0.12 17.21
N PRO A 368 -12.31 -0.60 16.37
CA PRO A 368 -11.92 0.10 15.15
C PRO A 368 -13.09 0.21 14.17
N ALA A 369 -13.15 1.32 13.42
CA ALA A 369 -14.18 1.57 12.42
C ALA A 369 -14.01 0.69 11.18
N ASP A 370 -15.08 0.44 10.43
CA ASP A 370 -15.02 -0.44 9.27
C ASP A 370 -14.08 0.07 8.17
N PHE A 371 -14.03 1.38 7.92
CA PHE A 371 -13.08 1.96 6.96
C PHE A 371 -11.61 1.88 7.42
N THR A 372 -11.32 1.57 8.69
CA THR A 372 -9.94 1.35 9.19
C THR A 372 -9.45 -0.07 8.95
N LYS A 373 -10.38 -1.00 8.77
CA LYS A 373 -10.05 -2.32 8.25
C LYS A 373 -9.62 -2.08 6.80
N ASN A 374 -8.56 -2.73 6.34
CA ASN A 374 -8.20 -2.66 4.92
C ASN A 374 -9.46 -2.91 4.08
N PRO A 375 -9.61 -2.34 2.87
CA PRO A 375 -10.65 -2.74 1.93
C PRO A 375 -10.34 -4.16 1.46
N VAL A 376 -10.62 -5.10 2.35
CA VAL A 376 -10.22 -6.49 2.34
C VAL A 376 -11.20 -7.24 3.24
N ALA A 377 -12.44 -7.22 2.80
CA ALA A 377 -13.45 -8.24 3.00
C ALA A 377 -14.64 -7.70 2.22
N LEU A 378 -14.64 -7.92 0.91
CA LEU A 378 -15.85 -7.77 0.13
C LEU A 378 -16.78 -8.88 0.65
N LEU A 379 -17.72 -8.50 1.55
CA LEU A 379 -18.82 -9.37 1.94
C LEU A 379 -19.76 -9.46 0.73
N LEU A 380 -19.46 -10.36 -0.20
CA LEU A 380 -20.38 -10.67 -1.28
C LEU A 380 -21.49 -11.56 -0.71
N PRO A 381 -22.77 -11.11 -0.72
CA PRO A 381 -23.87 -11.96 -0.31
C PRO A 381 -24.09 -13.03 -1.38
N VAL A 382 -23.88 -14.30 -1.02
CA VAL A 382 -24.24 -15.44 -1.88
C VAL A 382 -25.59 -15.98 -1.40
N ARG A 383 -26.62 -15.91 -2.25
CA ARG A 383 -27.89 -16.61 -2.03
C ARG A 383 -27.77 -18.03 -2.55
N HIS A 384 -27.91 -19.01 -1.67
CA HIS A 384 -28.12 -20.40 -2.05
C HIS A 384 -29.26 -20.98 -1.21
N ASN A 385 -30.32 -21.49 -1.85
CA ASN A 385 -31.48 -22.13 -1.21
C ASN A 385 -32.00 -21.41 0.05
N ALA A 386 -32.51 -20.18 -0.12
CA ALA A 386 -33.07 -19.31 0.92
C ALA A 386 -32.10 -18.82 2.04
N ASN A 387 -30.84 -19.29 2.06
CA ASN A 387 -29.82 -18.85 3.02
C ASN A 387 -28.79 -17.90 2.39
N ILE A 388 -28.34 -16.91 3.18
CA ILE A 388 -27.28 -15.95 2.80
C ILE A 388 -25.97 -16.43 3.40
N PHE A 389 -24.99 -16.74 2.54
CA PHE A 389 -23.62 -17.05 2.95
C PHE A 389 -22.70 -15.87 2.66
N PHE A 390 -21.73 -15.64 3.54
CA PHE A 390 -20.73 -14.59 3.41
C PHE A 390 -19.35 -15.22 3.15
N ILE A 391 -18.77 -14.96 1.97
CA ILE A 391 -17.41 -15.39 1.62
C ILE A 391 -16.44 -14.28 2.04
N LEU A 392 -15.37 -14.65 2.76
CA LEU A 392 -14.38 -13.71 3.27
C LEU A 392 -13.06 -13.89 2.49
N LEU A 393 -12.87 -13.04 1.47
CA LEU A 393 -11.59 -12.93 0.74
C LEU A 393 -10.71 -11.92 1.46
N SER A 394 -9.51 -12.33 1.87
CA SER A 394 -8.55 -11.45 2.54
C SER A 394 -7.22 -11.32 1.79
N ASP A 395 -6.96 -10.16 1.20
CA ASP A 395 -5.65 -9.65 0.76
C ASP A 395 -4.66 -9.71 1.93
N LYS A 396 -3.56 -10.41 1.70
CA LYS A 396 -2.59 -10.75 2.74
C LYS A 396 -1.54 -9.67 2.84
N ASN A 397 -1.04 -9.44 4.06
CA ASN A 397 0.09 -8.56 4.26
C ASN A 397 1.35 -9.25 3.69
N PRO A 398 2.04 -8.66 2.69
CA PRO A 398 3.27 -9.24 2.18
C PRO A 398 4.36 -9.36 3.25
N TRP A 399 4.31 -8.59 4.34
CA TRP A 399 5.29 -8.60 5.43
C TRP A 399 4.68 -9.17 6.72
N ASP A 400 3.91 -10.26 6.62
CA ASP A 400 3.37 -10.92 7.80
C ASP A 400 4.49 -11.48 8.69
N ALA A 401 4.38 -11.29 10.00
CA ALA A 401 5.40 -11.69 10.96
C ALA A 401 5.60 -13.22 11.00
N GLU A 402 4.59 -14.01 10.62
CA GLU A 402 4.71 -15.47 10.51
C GLU A 402 5.74 -15.90 9.47
N ILE A 403 5.90 -15.11 8.40
CA ILE A 403 6.74 -15.47 7.25
C ILE A 403 8.00 -14.61 7.13
N GLU A 404 8.10 -13.49 7.87
CA GLU A 404 9.23 -12.54 7.79
C GLU A 404 10.59 -13.19 8.03
N SER A 405 10.68 -14.18 8.93
CA SER A 405 11.93 -14.88 9.24
C SER A 405 12.44 -15.81 8.13
N PHE A 406 11.62 -16.10 7.11
CA PHE A 406 11.98 -17.00 6.02
C PHE A 406 12.57 -16.27 4.81
N PHE A 407 12.58 -14.94 4.82
CA PHE A 407 13.09 -14.12 3.71
C PHE A 407 14.32 -13.30 4.12
N GLU A 408 15.38 -13.36 3.31
CA GLU A 408 16.66 -12.67 3.53
C GLU A 408 16.99 -11.68 2.38
N PRO A 409 16.30 -10.54 2.28
CA PRO A 409 16.45 -9.60 1.16
C PRO A 409 17.86 -8.97 1.02
N ARG A 410 18.71 -9.06 2.05
CA ARG A 410 20.07 -8.50 2.07
C ARG A 410 21.17 -9.53 1.82
N ASN A 411 20.81 -10.81 1.83
CA ASN A 411 21.74 -11.91 1.70
C ASN A 411 20.98 -13.05 1.02
N PRO A 412 20.72 -12.98 -0.29
CA PRO A 412 19.92 -13.98 -1.02
C PRO A 412 20.59 -15.37 -1.08
N GLY A 413 21.59 -15.64 -0.25
CA GLY A 413 22.49 -16.76 -0.34
C GLY A 413 23.59 -16.53 -1.39
N PRO A 414 24.64 -17.36 -1.40
CA PRO A 414 25.55 -17.40 -2.52
C PRO A 414 24.78 -17.89 -3.74
N TYR A 415 24.39 -16.96 -4.62
CA TYR A 415 24.27 -17.36 -6.01
C TYR A 415 25.63 -17.92 -6.39
N PRO A 416 25.73 -19.10 -7.01
CA PRO A 416 26.99 -19.54 -7.59
C PRO A 416 27.33 -18.52 -8.69
N TYR A 417 28.00 -17.43 -8.32
CA TYR A 417 28.69 -16.55 -9.23
C TYR A 417 29.81 -17.39 -9.80
N CYS A 418 29.50 -18.17 -10.83
CA CYS A 418 30.51 -18.72 -11.68
C CYS A 418 31.12 -17.51 -12.36
N LYS A 419 32.28 -17.04 -11.88
CA LYS A 419 33.11 -16.15 -12.70
C LYS A 419 33.41 -16.98 -13.95
N PRO A 420 32.89 -16.61 -15.13
CA PRO A 420 33.16 -17.41 -16.30
C PRO A 420 34.66 -17.34 -16.55
N THR A 421 35.35 -18.44 -16.24
CA THR A 421 36.75 -18.67 -16.66
C THR A 421 36.80 -18.94 -18.16
N PHE A 422 35.63 -19.19 -18.76
CA PHE A 422 35.40 -19.34 -20.18
C PHE A 422 35.53 -17.99 -20.90
N LYS A 423 36.55 -17.86 -21.75
CA LYS A 423 36.74 -16.69 -22.59
C LYS A 423 36.05 -16.94 -23.93
N GLU A 424 34.97 -16.21 -24.20
CA GLU A 424 34.32 -16.22 -25.52
C GLU A 424 35.29 -15.74 -26.59
N ILE A 425 35.48 -16.55 -27.64
CA ILE A 425 36.36 -16.21 -28.77
C ILE A 425 35.58 -15.80 -30.03
N THR A 426 34.30 -16.14 -30.08
CA THR A 426 33.35 -15.69 -31.09
C THR A 426 32.40 -14.64 -30.51
N GLN A 427 31.86 -13.79 -31.36
CA GLN A 427 30.87 -12.78 -31.01
C GLN A 427 29.76 -12.80 -32.06
N LEU A 428 28.53 -12.54 -31.59
CA LEU A 428 27.37 -12.32 -32.45
C LEU A 428 27.07 -10.82 -32.47
N GLY A 429 26.80 -10.27 -33.66
CA GLY A 429 26.35 -8.88 -33.81
C GLY A 429 25.14 -8.58 -32.93
N LYS A 430 25.10 -7.39 -32.33
CA LYS A 430 23.97 -6.96 -31.49
C LYS A 430 22.91 -6.29 -32.35
N PHE A 431 21.64 -6.60 -32.09
CA PHE A 431 20.53 -5.85 -32.69
C PHE A 431 20.68 -4.34 -32.43
N PRO A 432 20.45 -3.44 -33.42
CA PRO A 432 19.79 -3.66 -34.72
C PRO A 432 20.70 -4.10 -35.88
N ASP A 433 22.01 -4.24 -35.66
CA ASP A 433 22.92 -4.66 -36.73
C ASP A 433 22.64 -6.12 -37.13
N PRO A 434 22.94 -6.51 -38.38
CA PRO A 434 22.78 -7.90 -38.80
C PRO A 434 23.58 -8.80 -37.85
N GLN A 435 22.96 -9.86 -37.36
CA GLN A 435 23.53 -10.81 -36.40
C GLN A 435 24.58 -11.70 -37.07
N TYR A 436 25.68 -11.08 -37.48
CA TYR A 436 26.84 -11.78 -38.01
C TYR A 436 27.61 -12.42 -36.87
N LEU A 437 27.84 -13.73 -37.00
CA LEU A 437 28.80 -14.48 -36.22
C LEU A 437 30.20 -14.19 -36.76
N SER A 438 31.09 -13.72 -35.90
CA SER A 438 32.49 -13.47 -36.24
C SER A 438 33.42 -13.94 -35.12
N LEU A 439 34.69 -14.17 -35.46
CA LEU A 439 35.75 -14.27 -34.45
C LEU A 439 36.01 -12.89 -33.84
N ARG A 440 36.31 -12.86 -32.54
CA ARG A 440 36.79 -11.64 -31.88
C ARG A 440 38.19 -11.30 -32.39
N PRO A 441 38.52 -10.00 -32.59
CA PRO A 441 39.76 -9.58 -33.23
C PRO A 441 41.02 -10.21 -32.61
N GLU A 442 41.07 -10.35 -31.28
CA GLU A 442 42.22 -10.91 -30.57
C GLU A 442 42.45 -12.43 -30.77
N PHE A 443 41.50 -13.15 -31.39
CA PHE A 443 41.56 -14.60 -31.62
C PHE A 443 41.71 -15.00 -33.09
N VAL A 444 41.53 -14.08 -34.04
CA VAL A 444 41.59 -14.36 -35.49
C VAL A 444 42.90 -15.06 -35.89
N GLN A 445 44.03 -14.68 -35.29
CA GLN A 445 45.33 -15.28 -35.62
C GLN A 445 45.57 -16.64 -34.92
N LYS A 446 44.85 -16.93 -33.82
CA LYS A 446 45.06 -18.11 -32.94
C LYS A 446 44.21 -19.31 -33.32
N VAL A 447 43.11 -19.09 -34.04
CA VAL A 447 42.14 -20.11 -34.45
C VAL A 447 42.48 -20.64 -35.83
N LYS A 448 42.43 -21.96 -36.01
CA LYS A 448 42.74 -22.66 -37.26
C LYS A 448 41.53 -22.69 -38.19
N SER A 449 40.40 -23.17 -37.67
CA SER A 449 39.16 -23.37 -38.39
C SER A 449 37.99 -23.25 -37.42
N CYS A 450 36.87 -22.74 -37.91
CA CYS A 450 35.61 -22.77 -37.19
C CYS A 450 34.48 -23.29 -38.07
N LYS A 451 33.52 -23.94 -37.43
CA LYS A 451 32.32 -24.48 -38.04
C LYS A 451 31.11 -24.24 -37.15
N TYR A 452 29.95 -24.04 -37.75
CA TYR A 452 28.67 -23.88 -37.04
C TYR A 452 27.62 -24.84 -37.62
N ARG A 453 26.58 -25.14 -36.85
CA ARG A 453 25.37 -25.83 -37.33
C ARG A 453 24.15 -25.40 -36.54
N CYS A 454 22.99 -25.38 -37.20
CA CYS A 454 21.72 -25.13 -36.56
C CYS A 454 21.24 -26.33 -35.76
N LEU A 455 20.58 -26.06 -34.63
CA LEU A 455 20.05 -27.08 -33.75
C LEU A 455 18.52 -27.18 -33.91
N GLY A 456 18.04 -28.42 -34.05
CA GLY A 456 16.63 -28.76 -34.13
C GLY A 456 15.99 -28.95 -32.75
N ILE A 457 14.69 -29.23 -32.77
CA ILE A 457 13.83 -29.24 -31.57
C ILE A 457 14.16 -30.43 -30.69
N GLN A 458 14.56 -31.55 -31.30
CA GLN A 458 14.98 -32.76 -30.60
C GLN A 458 16.49 -32.76 -30.36
N LEU A 459 16.96 -33.40 -29.28
CA LEU A 459 18.38 -33.47 -28.91
C LEU A 459 19.30 -33.99 -30.03
N HIS A 460 18.80 -34.87 -30.89
CA HIS A 460 19.54 -35.49 -31.99
C HIS A 460 19.27 -34.86 -33.37
N GLU A 461 18.46 -33.81 -33.44
CA GLU A 461 18.14 -33.11 -34.67
C GLU A 461 19.09 -31.92 -34.86
N TYR A 462 19.91 -31.94 -35.89
CA TYR A 462 20.87 -30.88 -36.20
C TYR A 462 21.25 -30.87 -37.68
N ASP A 463 21.61 -29.70 -38.17
CA ASP A 463 22.11 -29.53 -39.53
C ASP A 463 23.54 -30.08 -39.68
N LYS A 464 23.99 -30.20 -40.92
CA LYS A 464 25.41 -30.48 -41.22
C LYS A 464 26.27 -29.29 -40.82
N TRP A 465 27.47 -29.57 -40.32
CA TRP A 465 28.47 -28.55 -40.04
C TRP A 465 28.81 -27.73 -41.28
N SER A 466 28.78 -26.41 -41.14
CA SER A 466 29.19 -25.44 -42.15
C SER A 466 30.42 -24.68 -41.67
N GLU A 467 31.52 -24.77 -42.41
CA GLU A 467 32.73 -23.99 -42.13
C GLU A 467 32.54 -22.54 -42.58
N TRP A 468 33.18 -21.60 -41.88
CA TRP A 468 33.16 -20.20 -42.30
C TRP A 468 34.50 -19.51 -42.07
N THR A 469 34.75 -18.44 -42.82
CA THR A 469 35.88 -17.52 -42.65
C THR A 469 35.38 -16.09 -42.62
N GLY A 470 35.81 -15.30 -41.64
CA GLY A 470 35.32 -13.92 -41.45
C GLY A 470 33.96 -13.86 -40.74
N ASN A 471 32.95 -13.28 -41.41
CA ASN A 471 31.61 -13.07 -40.89
C ASN A 471 30.61 -14.01 -41.58
N VAL A 472 29.77 -14.69 -40.81
CA VAL A 472 28.69 -15.54 -41.34
C VAL A 472 27.37 -15.21 -40.64
N GLN A 473 26.25 -15.40 -41.31
CA GLN A 473 24.92 -15.21 -40.72
C GLN A 473 24.20 -16.57 -40.63
N PRO A 474 24.11 -17.18 -39.43
CA PRO A 474 23.35 -18.41 -39.24
C PRO A 474 21.86 -18.22 -39.57
N SER A 475 21.24 -19.20 -40.23
CA SER A 475 19.85 -19.13 -40.74
C SER A 475 18.81 -19.70 -39.78
N CYS A 476 19.11 -19.69 -38.49
CA CYS A 476 18.30 -20.28 -37.44
C CYS A 476 18.46 -19.50 -36.13
N ASP A 477 17.53 -19.70 -35.22
CA ASP A 477 17.56 -19.03 -33.93
C ASP A 477 18.66 -19.60 -33.02
N ILE A 478 18.77 -20.94 -32.96
CA ILE A 478 19.72 -21.62 -32.09
C ILE A 478 20.74 -22.39 -32.93
N PHE A 479 22.02 -22.13 -32.69
CA PHE A 479 23.12 -22.80 -33.37
C PHE A 479 24.29 -23.01 -32.43
N GLU A 480 25.07 -24.04 -32.72
CA GLU A 480 26.33 -24.27 -32.02
C GLU A 480 27.53 -23.98 -32.90
N VAL A 481 28.61 -23.61 -32.24
CA VAL A 481 29.87 -23.18 -32.84
C VAL A 481 31.00 -24.01 -32.26
N GLN A 482 31.83 -24.57 -33.13
CA GLN A 482 33.06 -25.25 -32.75
C GLN A 482 34.26 -24.62 -33.47
N CYS A 483 35.32 -24.30 -32.74
CA CYS A 483 36.56 -23.76 -33.29
C CYS A 483 37.78 -24.51 -32.76
N ASP A 484 38.72 -24.82 -33.65
CA ASP A 484 39.98 -25.50 -33.33
C ASP A 484 41.13 -24.49 -33.26
N TYR A 485 42.02 -24.62 -32.27
CA TYR A 485 43.20 -23.75 -32.13
C TYR A 485 44.38 -24.24 -32.97
N LYS A 486 45.22 -23.31 -33.46
CA LYS A 486 46.38 -23.67 -34.33
C LYS A 486 47.46 -24.49 -33.61
N ASN A 487 47.73 -24.18 -32.33
CA ASN A 487 48.86 -24.73 -31.55
C ASN A 487 48.40 -25.40 -30.24
N SER A 488 47.17 -25.89 -30.17
CA SER A 488 46.62 -26.55 -28.98
C SER A 488 45.61 -27.62 -29.39
N SER A 489 45.50 -28.68 -28.59
CA SER A 489 44.41 -29.66 -28.71
C SER A 489 43.09 -29.16 -28.10
N ALA A 490 43.08 -27.96 -27.52
CA ALA A 490 41.85 -27.35 -27.01
C ALA A 490 40.87 -27.08 -28.16
N ILE A 491 39.59 -27.32 -27.89
CA ILE A 491 38.48 -27.04 -28.80
C ILE A 491 37.56 -26.07 -28.06
N TYR A 492 37.21 -24.97 -28.73
CA TYR A 492 36.16 -24.08 -28.26
C TYR A 492 34.82 -24.59 -28.76
N HIS A 493 33.85 -24.73 -27.87
CA HIS A 493 32.46 -25.08 -28.20
C HIS A 493 31.54 -24.15 -27.42
N ASN A 494 30.60 -23.51 -28.11
CA ASN A 494 29.58 -22.68 -27.48
C ASN A 494 28.26 -22.77 -28.26
N ILE A 495 27.15 -22.48 -27.58
CA ILE A 495 25.82 -22.43 -28.18
C ILE A 495 25.33 -20.98 -28.12
N TYR A 496 24.79 -20.51 -29.23
CA TYR A 496 24.26 -19.17 -29.38
C TYR A 496 22.77 -19.22 -29.67
N TYR A 497 22.08 -18.16 -29.23
CA TYR A 497 20.69 -17.91 -29.55
C TYR A 497 20.53 -16.53 -30.18
N GLN A 498 19.55 -16.41 -31.07
CA GLN A 498 19.18 -15.18 -31.75
C GLN A 498 17.73 -15.25 -32.25
N ILE A 499 17.13 -14.11 -32.60
CA ILE A 499 15.87 -14.09 -33.36
C ILE A 499 16.18 -13.89 -34.85
N TYR A 500 16.32 -15.00 -35.56
CA TYR A 500 16.58 -14.98 -37.00
C TYR A 500 15.31 -14.58 -37.76
N ARG A 501 15.36 -13.51 -38.56
CA ARG A 501 14.19 -13.08 -39.33
C ARG A 501 13.84 -14.11 -40.40
N LYS A 502 12.77 -14.87 -40.16
CA LYS A 502 12.24 -15.82 -41.16
C LYS A 502 11.59 -15.03 -42.31
N PRO A 503 11.77 -15.45 -43.58
CA PRO A 503 11.07 -14.85 -44.72
C PRO A 503 9.56 -14.83 -44.47
N GLU A 504 8.91 -13.70 -44.76
CA GLU A 504 7.46 -13.59 -44.60
C GLU A 504 6.75 -14.49 -45.63
N ASP A 505 5.89 -15.38 -45.16
CA ASP A 505 5.10 -16.24 -46.04
C ASP A 505 4.06 -15.38 -46.78
N LYS A 506 4.23 -15.22 -48.09
CA LYS A 506 3.36 -14.36 -48.92
C LYS A 506 1.93 -14.90 -49.03
N THR A 507 1.69 -16.15 -48.67
CA THR A 507 0.39 -16.82 -48.80
C THR A 507 -0.59 -16.52 -47.66
N SER A 508 -0.13 -16.02 -46.51
CA SER A 508 -0.98 -15.76 -45.34
C SER A 508 -1.47 -14.31 -45.20
N ARG A 509 -0.90 -13.35 -45.95
CA ARG A 509 -1.35 -11.95 -45.91
C ARG A 509 -2.61 -11.75 -46.73
N LYS A 510 -3.77 -11.65 -46.05
CA LYS A 510 -4.88 -10.86 -46.61
C LYS A 510 -4.54 -9.39 -46.36
N SER A 511 -4.84 -8.51 -47.30
CA SER A 511 -4.37 -7.11 -47.36
C SER A 511 -4.94 -6.16 -46.28
N GLY A 512 -5.23 -6.66 -45.07
CA GLY A 512 -5.72 -5.92 -43.89
C GLY A 512 -5.11 -6.33 -42.53
N ASP A 513 -4.18 -7.29 -42.47
CA ASP A 513 -3.67 -7.96 -41.24
C ASP A 513 -2.85 -7.10 -40.24
N ASN A 514 -2.85 -5.77 -40.36
CA ASN A 514 -1.95 -4.88 -39.59
C ASN A 514 -2.64 -4.07 -38.48
N GLN A 515 -3.79 -4.54 -37.96
CA GLN A 515 -4.64 -3.77 -37.02
C GLN A 515 -4.92 -4.43 -35.65
N GLY A 516 -4.31 -5.56 -35.31
CA GLY A 516 -4.46 -6.20 -33.99
C GLY A 516 -3.47 -5.71 -32.92
N PHE A 517 -3.66 -6.17 -31.68
CA PHE A 517 -2.76 -5.94 -30.55
C PHE A 517 -1.78 -7.10 -30.35
N GLY A 518 -0.57 -6.80 -29.89
CA GLY A 518 0.36 -7.83 -29.41
C GLY A 518 -0.10 -8.43 -28.08
N VAL A 519 0.38 -9.62 -27.77
CA VAL A 519 0.10 -10.34 -26.53
C VAL A 519 1.41 -10.94 -26.03
N HIS A 520 1.87 -10.48 -24.88
CA HIS A 520 3.11 -10.94 -24.26
C HIS A 520 2.80 -11.47 -22.87
N ILE A 521 3.18 -12.72 -22.61
CA ILE A 521 2.97 -13.40 -21.33
C ILE A 521 4.35 -13.69 -20.74
N ILE A 522 4.60 -13.16 -19.54
CA ILE A 522 5.78 -13.47 -18.73
C ILE A 522 5.26 -14.18 -17.49
N VAL A 523 5.56 -15.47 -17.39
CA VAL A 523 5.21 -16.31 -16.25
C VAL A 523 6.42 -16.41 -15.32
N LEU A 524 6.23 -16.04 -14.06
CA LEU A 524 7.18 -16.32 -12.98
C LEU A 524 6.65 -17.53 -12.21
N ASP A 525 7.25 -18.68 -12.44
CA ASP A 525 6.92 -19.92 -11.74
C ASP A 525 7.08 -19.73 -10.23
N THR A 526 6.20 -20.31 -9.42
CA THR A 526 6.41 -20.40 -7.96
C THR A 526 6.35 -19.03 -7.24
N VAL A 527 5.68 -18.02 -7.82
CA VAL A 527 5.54 -16.66 -7.23
C VAL A 527 4.12 -16.37 -6.75
N SER A 528 3.96 -16.28 -5.42
CA SER A 528 2.74 -15.74 -4.83
C SER A 528 2.64 -14.23 -5.07
N ARG A 529 1.41 -13.71 -5.07
CA ARG A 529 1.19 -12.26 -5.20
C ARG A 529 1.97 -11.48 -4.13
N SER A 530 1.90 -11.92 -2.89
CA SER A 530 2.61 -11.30 -1.77
C SER A 530 4.13 -11.35 -1.97
N HIS A 531 4.67 -12.49 -2.41
CA HIS A 531 6.09 -12.64 -2.69
C HIS A 531 6.56 -11.70 -3.79
N PHE A 532 5.77 -11.51 -4.85
CA PHE A 532 6.06 -10.54 -5.91
C PHE A 532 6.26 -9.13 -5.35
N PHE A 533 5.37 -8.65 -4.47
CA PHE A 533 5.50 -7.31 -3.87
C PHE A 533 6.67 -7.20 -2.90
N ARG A 534 7.09 -8.30 -2.25
CA ARG A 534 8.29 -8.32 -1.40
C ARG A 534 9.57 -8.28 -2.22
N ALA A 535 9.69 -9.15 -3.23
CA ALA A 535 10.93 -9.42 -3.93
C ALA A 535 11.16 -8.53 -5.15
N LEU A 536 10.10 -8.03 -5.78
CA LEU A 536 10.17 -7.21 -7.00
C LEU A 536 9.59 -5.78 -6.82
N PRO A 537 10.01 -5.00 -5.82
CA PRO A 537 9.41 -3.69 -5.54
C PRO A 537 9.60 -2.68 -6.67
N LYS A 538 10.76 -2.65 -7.35
CA LYS A 538 10.99 -1.71 -8.47
C LYS A 538 10.16 -2.11 -9.69
N THR A 539 10.13 -3.39 -10.01
CA THR A 539 9.33 -3.93 -11.12
C THR A 539 7.83 -3.73 -10.86
N SER A 540 7.37 -3.95 -9.63
CA SER A 540 5.98 -3.69 -9.22
C SER A 540 5.60 -2.21 -9.37
N TYR A 541 6.49 -1.30 -8.96
CA TYR A 541 6.29 0.14 -9.15
C TYR A 541 6.21 0.49 -10.65
N LEU A 542 7.14 -0.01 -11.47
CA LEU A 542 7.14 0.19 -12.92
C LEU A 542 5.84 -0.30 -13.55
N LEU A 543 5.38 -1.52 -13.22
CA LEU A 543 4.15 -2.06 -13.76
C LEU A 543 2.93 -1.20 -13.41
N ARG A 544 2.78 -0.80 -12.13
CA ARG A 544 1.59 -0.06 -11.68
C ARG A 544 1.59 1.40 -12.12
N GLU A 545 2.70 2.09 -11.95
CA GLU A 545 2.76 3.55 -12.14
C GLU A 545 3.12 3.94 -13.57
N GLU A 546 3.90 3.12 -14.28
CA GLU A 546 4.37 3.46 -15.62
C GLU A 546 3.67 2.69 -16.74
N PHE A 547 3.34 1.41 -16.52
CA PHE A 547 2.56 0.61 -17.46
C PHE A 547 1.05 0.66 -17.18
N GLU A 548 0.62 1.27 -16.08
CA GLU A 548 -0.78 1.32 -15.63
C GLU A 548 -1.40 -0.09 -15.51
N ALA A 549 -0.60 -1.05 -15.03
CA ALA A 549 -1.01 -2.44 -14.87
C ALA A 549 -2.08 -2.58 -13.79
N ILE A 550 -3.08 -3.43 -14.07
CA ILE A 550 -4.14 -3.79 -13.13
C ILE A 550 -3.72 -5.06 -12.41
N SER A 551 -3.56 -4.98 -11.09
CA SER A 551 -3.20 -6.11 -10.23
C SER A 551 -4.46 -6.84 -9.76
N PHE A 552 -4.63 -8.08 -10.17
CA PHE A 552 -5.72 -8.93 -9.72
C PHE A 552 -5.35 -9.57 -8.38
N LYS A 553 -6.16 -9.32 -7.36
CA LYS A 553 -5.82 -9.71 -5.98
C LYS A 553 -6.03 -11.18 -5.70
N PHE A 554 -7.10 -11.75 -6.26
CA PHE A 554 -7.59 -13.08 -5.89
C PHE A 554 -7.56 -14.03 -7.09
N LEU A 555 -6.46 -14.04 -7.85
CA LEU A 555 -6.18 -15.16 -8.73
C LEU A 555 -5.89 -16.39 -7.86
N ASN A 556 -6.63 -17.46 -8.12
CA ASN A 556 -6.55 -18.72 -7.41
C ASN A 556 -5.97 -19.79 -8.35
N LYS A 557 -5.04 -20.59 -7.86
CA LYS A 557 -4.59 -21.79 -8.58
C LYS A 557 -5.73 -22.82 -8.67
N VAL A 558 -5.74 -23.66 -9.70
CA VAL A 558 -6.74 -24.72 -9.92
C VAL A 558 -6.15 -26.12 -9.76
N GLY A 559 -4.83 -26.24 -9.69
CA GLY A 559 -4.14 -27.48 -9.33
C GLY A 559 -2.79 -27.20 -8.67
N ASP A 560 -2.13 -28.24 -8.16
CA ASP A 560 -0.88 -28.05 -7.42
C ASP A 560 0.31 -27.66 -8.29
N ASN A 561 0.45 -28.31 -9.45
CA ASN A 561 1.55 -28.13 -10.39
C ASN A 561 1.21 -27.12 -11.48
N SER A 562 2.23 -26.71 -12.25
CA SER A 562 2.11 -25.79 -13.38
C SER A 562 1.17 -26.30 -14.48
N GLN A 563 1.18 -27.61 -14.77
CA GLN A 563 0.36 -28.18 -15.86
C GLN A 563 -1.15 -28.00 -15.66
N PRO A 564 -1.78 -28.35 -14.52
CA PRO A 564 -3.19 -28.04 -14.26
C PRO A 564 -3.54 -26.55 -14.32
N ASN A 565 -2.59 -25.68 -13.97
CA ASN A 565 -2.77 -24.23 -14.00
C ASN A 565 -2.58 -23.64 -15.41
N ALA A 566 -1.90 -24.36 -16.29
CA ALA A 566 -1.73 -24.05 -17.71
C ALA A 566 -2.74 -24.78 -18.63
N ASP A 567 -3.33 -25.88 -18.16
CA ASP A 567 -4.35 -26.66 -18.88
C ASP A 567 -5.76 -26.10 -18.64
N THR A 568 -6.46 -25.91 -19.73
CA THR A 568 -7.62 -25.02 -19.81
C THR A 568 -8.93 -25.79 -19.88
N ASN A 569 -8.84 -27.09 -20.15
CA ASN A 569 -9.97 -28.01 -20.30
C ASN A 569 -9.98 -29.13 -19.25
N GLN A 570 -9.05 -29.10 -18.27
CA GLN A 570 -8.87 -30.13 -17.23
C GLN A 570 -8.75 -31.56 -17.78
N SER A 571 -8.36 -31.71 -19.06
CA SER A 571 -8.46 -32.97 -19.81
C SER A 571 -7.14 -33.43 -20.40
N VAL A 572 -6.02 -32.77 -20.12
CA VAL A 572 -4.70 -33.19 -20.62
C VAL A 572 -3.95 -33.97 -19.55
N ILE A 573 -4.24 -35.27 -19.52
CA ILE A 573 -3.34 -36.30 -19.01
C ILE A 573 -2.49 -36.69 -20.23
N CYS A 574 -1.29 -36.14 -20.40
CA CYS A 574 -0.53 -36.43 -21.60
C CYS A 574 -0.08 -37.90 -21.66
N ASP A 575 -0.22 -38.58 -22.79
CA ASP A 575 0.46 -39.85 -23.09
C ASP A 575 1.09 -39.75 -24.50
N GLY A 576 1.99 -38.77 -24.70
CA GLY A 576 2.65 -38.56 -26.00
C GLY A 576 2.90 -37.11 -26.38
N TYR A 577 2.97 -36.86 -27.69
CA TYR A 577 3.21 -35.54 -28.27
C TYR A 577 1.93 -34.70 -28.30
N ILE A 578 2.04 -33.40 -28.01
CA ILE A 578 0.90 -32.49 -27.84
C ILE A 578 0.58 -31.62 -29.07
N ASP A 579 1.20 -31.89 -30.23
CA ASP A 579 1.03 -31.12 -31.48
C ASP A 579 -0.44 -30.93 -31.90
N ASN A 580 -1.31 -31.89 -31.59
CA ASN A 580 -2.73 -31.88 -31.98
C ASN A 580 -3.67 -31.47 -30.84
N GLN A 581 -3.16 -31.06 -29.69
CA GLN A 581 -4.00 -30.65 -28.56
C GLN A 581 -4.51 -29.20 -28.70
N THR A 582 -5.79 -29.00 -28.39
CA THR A 582 -6.51 -27.72 -28.56
C THR A 582 -6.48 -26.83 -27.32
N SER A 583 -6.01 -27.35 -26.18
CA SER A 583 -5.95 -26.62 -24.91
C SER A 583 -4.84 -25.57 -24.86
N PHE A 584 -3.83 -25.69 -25.72
CA PHE A 584 -2.69 -24.78 -25.72
C PHE A 584 -2.99 -23.44 -26.41
N VAL A 585 -2.90 -22.36 -25.65
CA VAL A 585 -3.27 -21.01 -26.12
C VAL A 585 -2.41 -20.49 -27.27
N GLY A 586 -1.14 -20.90 -27.34
CA GLY A 586 -0.22 -20.48 -28.41
C GLY A 586 -0.65 -20.92 -29.81
N HIS A 587 -1.31 -22.09 -29.92
CA HIS A 587 -1.85 -22.58 -31.20
C HIS A 587 -2.92 -21.65 -31.76
N HIS A 588 -3.76 -21.09 -30.89
CA HIS A 588 -4.84 -20.18 -31.29
C HIS A 588 -4.31 -18.87 -31.85
N PHE A 589 -3.28 -18.30 -31.23
CA PHE A 589 -2.61 -17.10 -31.74
C PHE A 589 -1.88 -17.36 -33.06
N LYS A 590 -1.21 -18.51 -33.20
CA LYS A 590 -0.57 -18.90 -34.46
C LYS A 590 -1.58 -19.09 -35.58
N LYS A 591 -2.73 -19.72 -35.30
CA LYS A 591 -3.85 -19.87 -36.25
C LYS A 591 -4.45 -18.52 -36.63
N ALA A 592 -4.50 -17.57 -35.70
CA ALA A 592 -4.91 -16.18 -35.92
C ALA A 592 -3.86 -15.33 -36.67
N GLY A 593 -2.73 -15.91 -37.10
CA GLY A 593 -1.72 -15.23 -37.92
C GLY A 593 -0.70 -14.40 -37.12
N TYR A 594 -0.62 -14.58 -35.80
CA TYR A 594 0.38 -13.89 -35.00
C TYR A 594 1.78 -14.39 -35.33
N LYS A 595 2.77 -13.50 -35.23
CA LYS A 595 4.16 -13.94 -35.11
C LYS A 595 4.40 -14.45 -33.70
N THR A 596 4.89 -15.67 -33.54
CA THR A 596 4.84 -16.37 -32.24
C THR A 596 6.22 -16.74 -31.69
N MET A 597 6.42 -16.61 -30.37
CA MET A 597 7.66 -16.96 -29.67
C MET A 597 7.40 -17.72 -28.36
N HIS A 598 8.25 -18.70 -28.05
CA HIS A 598 8.32 -19.32 -26.72
C HIS A 598 9.75 -19.49 -26.20
N SER A 599 9.93 -19.20 -24.92
CA SER A 599 11.19 -19.34 -24.19
C SER A 599 10.98 -19.79 -22.75
N GLU A 600 11.78 -20.74 -22.30
CA GLU A 600 11.76 -21.31 -20.94
C GLU A 600 13.18 -21.69 -20.52
N ASP A 601 13.48 -21.64 -19.22
CA ASP A 601 14.81 -21.95 -18.67
C ASP A 601 14.94 -23.36 -18.10
N TRP A 602 13.86 -24.00 -17.65
CA TRP A 602 13.93 -25.34 -17.08
C TRP A 602 14.27 -26.41 -18.11
N GLN A 603 15.34 -27.17 -17.93
CA GLN A 603 15.84 -28.13 -18.93
C GLN A 603 14.81 -29.17 -19.38
N LEU A 604 13.94 -29.64 -18.47
CA LEU A 604 12.86 -30.56 -18.83
C LEU A 604 11.79 -29.84 -19.63
N GLY A 605 11.27 -28.73 -19.14
CA GLY A 605 10.29 -27.88 -19.80
C GLY A 605 8.85 -28.23 -19.43
N ILE A 606 7.99 -27.21 -19.37
CA ILE A 606 6.60 -27.31 -18.94
C ILE A 606 5.76 -28.23 -19.85
N PHE A 607 6.10 -28.34 -21.13
CA PHE A 607 5.38 -29.17 -22.09
C PHE A 607 5.89 -30.62 -22.16
N GLU A 608 6.99 -30.93 -21.47
CA GLU A 608 7.66 -32.23 -21.45
C GLU A 608 7.64 -32.88 -20.06
N TRP A 609 6.90 -32.31 -19.11
CA TRP A 609 6.81 -32.79 -17.74
C TRP A 609 5.75 -33.89 -17.55
N GLU A 610 5.97 -34.69 -16.51
CA GLU A 610 5.17 -35.83 -16.04
C GLU A 610 4.98 -36.94 -17.09
N HIS A 611 3.98 -36.83 -17.95
CA HIS A 611 3.65 -37.84 -18.95
C HIS A 611 3.67 -37.28 -20.41
N CYS A 612 4.04 -36.01 -20.59
CA CYS A 612 4.10 -35.36 -21.91
C CYS A 612 5.46 -35.58 -22.61
N LYS A 613 5.45 -35.73 -23.95
CA LYS A 613 6.66 -35.76 -24.80
C LYS A 613 6.95 -34.39 -25.46
N GLY A 614 6.24 -33.34 -25.08
CA GLY A 614 6.31 -32.03 -25.73
C GLY A 614 5.81 -32.06 -27.17
N PHE A 615 6.48 -31.32 -28.03
CA PHE A 615 6.10 -31.16 -29.43
C PHE A 615 7.02 -31.93 -30.38
N LYS A 616 6.42 -32.60 -31.37
CA LYS A 616 7.13 -33.25 -32.46
C LYS A 616 7.55 -32.26 -33.54
N LYS A 617 6.74 -31.23 -33.81
CA LYS A 617 7.00 -30.16 -34.77
C LYS A 617 7.14 -28.83 -34.04
N GLN A 618 7.77 -27.83 -34.67
CA GLN A 618 7.96 -26.52 -34.05
C GLN A 618 6.61 -25.83 -33.79
N PRO A 619 6.20 -25.65 -32.51
CA PRO A 619 4.90 -25.06 -32.21
C PRO A 619 4.91 -23.54 -32.44
N PHE A 620 6.06 -22.88 -32.27
CA PHE A 620 6.25 -21.44 -32.41
C PHE A 620 7.09 -21.06 -33.63
N ASP A 621 6.98 -19.83 -34.13
CA ASP A 621 7.93 -19.33 -35.13
C ASP A 621 9.35 -19.25 -34.56
N HIS A 622 9.46 -18.86 -33.30
CA HIS A 622 10.69 -18.75 -32.53
C HIS A 622 10.58 -19.62 -31.28
N TYR A 623 11.46 -20.62 -31.14
CA TYR A 623 11.36 -21.60 -30.06
C TYR A 623 12.73 -21.88 -29.46
N MET A 624 12.92 -21.48 -28.19
CA MET A 624 14.20 -21.53 -27.50
C MET A 624 14.60 -22.94 -27.03
N ARG A 625 13.73 -23.94 -27.20
CA ARG A 625 13.91 -25.32 -26.73
C ARG A 625 15.28 -25.95 -27.05
N PRO A 626 15.87 -25.81 -28.25
CA PRO A 626 17.18 -26.39 -28.53
C PRO A 626 18.29 -25.84 -27.63
N PHE A 627 18.17 -24.57 -27.21
CA PHE A 627 19.08 -23.92 -26.28
C PHE A 627 18.81 -24.35 -24.84
N GLN A 628 17.53 -24.32 -24.42
CA GLN A 628 17.04 -24.78 -23.12
C GLN A 628 17.56 -26.19 -22.75
N MET A 629 17.44 -27.17 -23.66
CA MET A 629 17.89 -28.56 -23.39
C MET A 629 19.41 -28.71 -23.15
N ARG A 630 20.19 -27.70 -23.56
CA ARG A 630 21.66 -27.71 -23.54
C ARG A 630 22.26 -26.64 -22.64
N MET A 631 21.41 -25.91 -21.91
CA MET A 631 21.83 -24.92 -20.94
C MET A 631 22.17 -25.59 -19.61
N GLU A 632 23.34 -25.29 -19.08
CA GLU A 632 23.75 -25.52 -17.69
C GLU A 632 24.39 -24.21 -17.18
N GLN A 633 23.60 -23.14 -17.05
CA GLN A 633 24.12 -21.81 -16.68
C GLN A 633 23.35 -21.15 -15.54
N THR A 634 24.08 -20.33 -14.79
CA THR A 634 23.54 -19.47 -13.73
C THR A 634 22.92 -18.22 -14.35
N GLU A 635 21.82 -17.71 -13.78
CA GLU A 635 21.05 -16.55 -14.32
C GLU A 635 20.30 -16.82 -15.64
N ALA A 636 19.74 -18.02 -15.81
CA ALA A 636 19.04 -18.42 -17.04
C ALA A 636 17.94 -17.44 -17.49
N HIS A 637 17.21 -16.82 -16.55
CA HIS A 637 16.19 -15.80 -16.84
C HIS A 637 16.70 -14.61 -17.64
N MET A 638 17.99 -14.27 -17.55
CA MET A 638 18.59 -13.20 -18.36
C MET A 638 18.62 -13.55 -19.84
N HIS A 639 18.85 -14.83 -20.18
CA HIS A 639 18.80 -15.29 -21.57
C HIS A 639 17.37 -15.23 -22.12
N LEU A 640 16.37 -15.58 -21.29
CA LEU A 640 14.96 -15.49 -21.65
C LEU A 640 14.53 -14.04 -21.92
N LEU A 641 14.88 -13.12 -21.01
CA LEU A 641 14.60 -11.69 -21.16
C LEU A 641 15.28 -11.10 -22.41
N GLU A 642 16.51 -11.52 -22.70
CA GLU A 642 17.23 -11.08 -23.90
C GLU A 642 16.60 -11.64 -25.19
N TYR A 643 16.20 -12.91 -25.21
CA TYR A 643 15.50 -13.51 -26.36
C TYR A 643 14.14 -12.85 -26.60
N PHE A 644 13.38 -12.55 -25.52
CA PHE A 644 12.16 -11.76 -25.57
C PHE A 644 12.39 -10.35 -26.12
N ARG A 645 13.43 -9.66 -25.64
CA ARG A 645 13.80 -8.33 -26.12
C ARG A 645 14.10 -8.34 -27.62
N GLN A 646 14.92 -9.29 -28.09
CA GLN A 646 15.23 -9.44 -29.51
C GLN A 646 13.97 -9.70 -30.35
N PHE A 647 13.02 -10.48 -29.82
CA PHE A 647 11.78 -10.79 -30.53
C PHE A 647 10.90 -9.55 -30.71
N VAL A 648 10.70 -8.78 -29.64
CA VAL A 648 9.91 -7.54 -29.67
C VAL A 648 10.53 -6.52 -30.62
N GLU A 649 11.86 -6.40 -30.61
CA GLU A 649 12.59 -5.45 -31.45
C GLU A 649 12.65 -5.87 -32.92
N GLN A 650 12.96 -7.14 -33.23
CA GLN A 650 13.06 -7.63 -34.61
C GLN A 650 11.72 -7.53 -35.35
N TYR A 651 10.62 -7.74 -34.64
CA TYR A 651 9.26 -7.66 -35.17
C TYR A 651 8.52 -6.39 -34.72
N GLU A 652 9.24 -5.28 -34.50
CA GLU A 652 8.62 -4.00 -34.11
C GLU A 652 7.55 -3.54 -35.11
N HIS A 653 7.76 -3.80 -36.41
CA HIS A 653 6.83 -3.50 -37.51
C HIS A 653 5.58 -4.39 -37.56
N VAL A 654 5.58 -5.53 -36.87
CA VAL A 654 4.45 -6.48 -36.82
C VAL A 654 3.62 -6.16 -35.58
N LYS A 655 2.33 -5.83 -35.71
CA LYS A 655 1.51 -5.50 -34.53
C LYS A 655 1.03 -6.74 -33.76
N THR A 656 0.64 -7.80 -34.47
CA THR A 656 0.14 -9.06 -33.93
C THR A 656 1.30 -10.00 -33.57
N LYS A 657 1.89 -9.79 -32.40
CA LYS A 657 2.96 -10.61 -31.82
C LYS A 657 2.42 -11.41 -30.63
N TYR A 658 2.75 -12.69 -30.54
CA TYR A 658 2.46 -13.52 -29.37
C TYR A 658 3.77 -14.02 -28.78
N SER A 659 4.01 -13.83 -27.50
CA SER A 659 5.14 -14.46 -26.81
C SER A 659 4.73 -15.06 -25.47
N LEU A 660 5.28 -16.23 -25.18
CA LEU A 660 5.20 -16.87 -23.86
C LEU A 660 6.61 -17.10 -23.34
N THR A 661 6.97 -16.38 -22.27
CA THR A 661 8.24 -16.51 -21.59
C THR A 661 8.00 -17.07 -20.19
N TRP A 662 8.54 -18.24 -19.88
CA TRP A 662 8.31 -18.95 -18.63
C TRP A 662 9.62 -19.04 -17.84
N VAL A 663 9.66 -18.40 -16.67
CA VAL A 663 10.85 -18.33 -15.80
C VAL A 663 10.63 -19.26 -14.61
N THR A 664 11.34 -20.38 -14.57
CA THR A 664 11.22 -21.44 -13.56
C THR A 664 12.42 -21.48 -12.62
N ASP A 665 13.64 -21.61 -13.16
CA ASP A 665 14.83 -21.92 -12.37
C ASP A 665 15.18 -20.83 -11.33
N LEU A 666 14.75 -19.59 -11.57
CA LEU A 666 15.05 -18.44 -10.71
C LEU A 666 14.56 -18.63 -9.26
N ILE A 667 13.49 -19.37 -9.01
CA ILE A 667 12.78 -19.38 -7.71
C ILE A 667 12.55 -20.80 -7.20
N HIS A 668 12.55 -21.78 -8.10
CA HIS A 668 12.12 -23.15 -7.83
C HIS A 668 12.91 -23.84 -6.68
N GLU A 669 14.17 -23.45 -6.45
CA GLU A 669 14.98 -24.00 -5.36
C GLU A 669 15.03 -23.12 -4.08
N ASN A 670 14.81 -21.81 -4.21
CA ASN A 670 14.92 -20.86 -3.09
C ASN A 670 14.18 -19.56 -3.40
N VAL A 671 13.15 -19.25 -2.62
CA VAL A 671 12.38 -17.99 -2.75
C VAL A 671 13.23 -16.73 -2.65
N ASN A 672 14.38 -16.77 -1.97
CA ASN A 672 15.25 -15.61 -1.80
C ASN A 672 15.98 -15.20 -3.09
N HIS A 673 16.08 -16.09 -4.07
CA HIS A 673 16.68 -15.80 -5.37
C HIS A 673 15.84 -14.82 -6.20
N LEU A 674 14.56 -14.59 -5.90
CA LEU A 674 13.80 -13.59 -6.65
C LEU A 674 14.28 -12.14 -6.36
N TYR A 675 14.84 -11.88 -5.17
CA TYR A 675 15.17 -10.54 -4.70
C TYR A 675 16.29 -9.87 -5.51
N HIS A 676 17.26 -10.64 -6.04
CA HIS A 676 18.33 -10.05 -6.86
C HIS A 676 17.86 -9.72 -8.28
N ALA A 677 16.84 -10.44 -8.78
CA ALA A 677 16.34 -10.27 -10.14
C ALA A 677 15.47 -9.01 -10.34
N ASP A 678 15.07 -8.29 -9.29
CA ASP A 678 14.26 -7.07 -9.41
C ASP A 678 14.91 -6.01 -10.31
N ALA A 679 16.23 -5.83 -10.19
CA ALA A 679 16.95 -4.91 -11.06
C ALA A 679 16.90 -5.35 -12.54
N HIS A 680 17.02 -6.66 -12.79
CA HIS A 680 17.02 -7.23 -14.14
C HIS A 680 15.67 -7.02 -14.82
N PHE A 681 14.58 -7.41 -14.18
CA PHE A 681 13.22 -7.20 -14.71
C PHE A 681 12.91 -5.72 -14.88
N PHE A 682 13.21 -4.88 -13.89
CA PHE A 682 12.98 -3.43 -13.97
C PHE A 682 13.67 -2.81 -15.19
N GLU A 683 14.95 -3.12 -15.42
CA GLU A 683 15.72 -2.53 -16.52
C GLU A 683 15.20 -2.97 -17.90
N TYR A 684 14.95 -4.27 -18.08
CA TYR A 684 14.44 -4.80 -19.35
C TYR A 684 13.03 -4.28 -19.66
N MET A 685 12.13 -4.34 -18.69
CA MET A 685 10.76 -3.88 -18.88
C MET A 685 10.70 -2.38 -19.16
N ARG A 686 11.49 -1.56 -18.45
CA ARG A 686 11.56 -0.12 -18.70
C ARG A 686 12.07 0.18 -20.11
N LYS A 687 13.07 -0.56 -20.60
CA LYS A 687 13.61 -0.41 -21.96
C LYS A 687 12.57 -0.78 -23.04
N LEU A 688 11.74 -1.79 -22.79
CA LEU A 688 10.74 -2.27 -23.74
C LEU A 688 9.40 -1.51 -23.69
N LYS A 689 9.18 -0.66 -22.68
CA LYS A 689 7.91 0.06 -22.43
C LYS A 689 7.26 0.63 -23.70
N LEU A 690 7.98 1.49 -24.43
CA LEU A 690 7.44 2.12 -25.64
C LEU A 690 7.12 1.11 -26.75
N LYS A 691 7.87 0.02 -26.84
CA LYS A 691 7.65 -1.04 -27.84
C LYS A 691 6.46 -1.95 -27.49
N LEU A 692 6.00 -1.90 -26.23
CA LEU A 692 4.86 -2.65 -25.72
C LEU A 692 3.58 -1.80 -25.62
N ASP A 693 3.59 -0.52 -26.02
CA ASP A 693 2.42 0.38 -25.96
C ASP A 693 1.19 -0.17 -26.72
N ASN A 694 1.40 -0.97 -27.78
CA ASN A 694 0.35 -1.60 -28.58
C ASN A 694 0.15 -3.10 -28.27
N SER A 695 0.42 -3.51 -27.03
CA SER A 695 0.31 -4.91 -26.62
C SER A 695 -0.43 -5.06 -25.29
N PHE A 696 -1.17 -6.17 -25.17
CA PHE A 696 -1.48 -6.74 -23.88
C PHE A 696 -0.21 -7.35 -23.29
N LEU A 697 0.05 -7.07 -22.02
CA LEU A 697 1.14 -7.71 -21.28
C LEU A 697 0.57 -8.35 -20.01
N PHE A 698 0.77 -9.66 -19.90
CA PHE A 698 0.40 -10.49 -18.76
C PHE A 698 1.68 -10.78 -17.98
N MET A 699 1.84 -10.18 -16.81
CA MET A 699 2.90 -10.54 -15.86
C MET A 699 2.23 -11.38 -14.77
N MET A 700 2.45 -12.69 -14.78
CA MET A 700 1.69 -13.61 -13.95
C MET A 700 2.55 -14.73 -13.37
N ALA A 701 1.96 -15.50 -12.47
CA ALA A 701 2.50 -16.76 -11.95
C ALA A 701 1.42 -17.84 -12.06
N ASP A 702 1.83 -19.09 -12.05
CA ASP A 702 0.95 -20.27 -12.08
C ASP A 702 0.52 -20.71 -10.67
N HIS A 703 1.45 -20.73 -9.72
CA HIS A 703 1.23 -20.99 -8.29
C HIS A 703 2.23 -20.22 -7.41
N GLY A 704 2.04 -20.21 -6.08
CA GLY A 704 3.04 -19.69 -5.12
C GLY A 704 4.08 -20.74 -4.71
N SER A 705 5.06 -20.39 -3.86
CA SER A 705 6.11 -21.35 -3.46
C SER A 705 5.55 -22.55 -2.70
N ARG A 706 6.13 -23.73 -2.98
CA ARG A 706 5.73 -25.03 -2.42
C ARG A 706 6.84 -25.72 -1.61
N GLY A 707 8.10 -25.35 -1.81
CA GLY A 707 9.27 -26.11 -1.34
C GLY A 707 9.87 -25.67 -0.01
N ASP A 708 9.49 -24.51 0.51
CA ASP A 708 10.11 -23.92 1.70
C ASP A 708 9.33 -24.18 2.98
N LYS A 709 10.04 -24.20 4.12
CA LYS A 709 9.43 -24.35 5.46
C LYS A 709 8.36 -23.31 5.79
N PHE A 710 8.38 -22.14 5.14
CA PHE A 710 7.36 -21.12 5.37
C PHE A 710 5.97 -21.56 4.90
N VAL A 711 5.89 -22.52 3.97
CA VAL A 711 4.62 -23.09 3.48
C VAL A 711 3.84 -23.79 4.59
N GLU A 712 4.52 -24.26 5.65
CA GLU A 712 3.88 -24.86 6.84
C GLU A 712 3.15 -23.81 7.70
N THR A 713 3.42 -22.52 7.53
CA THR A 713 2.69 -21.45 8.21
C THR A 713 1.32 -21.25 7.57
N HIS A 714 0.36 -20.69 8.32
CA HIS A 714 -0.97 -20.42 7.78
C HIS A 714 -0.89 -19.48 6.58
N ILE A 715 -0.06 -18.43 6.66
CA ILE A 715 0.11 -17.48 5.57
C ILE A 715 0.82 -18.11 4.37
N GLY A 716 1.86 -18.91 4.61
CA GLY A 716 2.58 -19.61 3.53
C GLY A 716 1.69 -20.57 2.76
N ALA A 717 0.86 -21.35 3.46
CA ALA A 717 -0.10 -22.26 2.84
C ALA A 717 -1.08 -21.51 1.90
N GLU A 718 -1.60 -20.37 2.32
CA GLU A 718 -2.47 -19.52 1.49
C GLU A 718 -1.70 -18.87 0.31
N GLU A 719 -0.46 -18.43 0.53
CA GLU A 719 0.39 -17.87 -0.52
C GLU A 719 0.64 -18.86 -1.66
N THR A 720 0.71 -20.16 -1.37
CA THR A 720 0.83 -21.20 -2.41
C THR A 720 -0.31 -21.16 -3.42
N SER A 721 -1.50 -20.74 -2.98
CA SER A 721 -2.73 -20.79 -3.77
C SER A 721 -3.13 -19.45 -4.39
N ASN A 722 -2.39 -18.36 -4.08
CA ASN A 722 -2.62 -17.02 -4.59
C ASN A 722 -1.43 -16.51 -5.46
N PRO A 723 -1.29 -17.00 -6.70
CA PRO A 723 -0.26 -16.55 -7.61
C PRO A 723 -0.38 -15.06 -7.97
N ALA A 724 0.75 -14.44 -8.33
CA ALA A 724 0.79 -13.06 -8.81
C ALA A 724 0.09 -12.92 -10.18
N PHE A 725 -0.67 -11.84 -10.38
CA PHE A 725 -1.23 -11.51 -11.69
C PHE A 725 -1.41 -10.00 -11.90
N PHE A 726 -0.80 -9.51 -12.98
CA PHE A 726 -0.92 -8.15 -13.49
C PHE A 726 -1.26 -8.17 -14.97
N LEU A 727 -2.26 -7.38 -15.35
CA LEU A 727 -2.66 -7.18 -16.73
C LEU A 727 -2.40 -5.73 -17.15
N VAL A 728 -1.62 -5.56 -18.21
CA VAL A 728 -1.44 -4.28 -18.89
C VAL A 728 -2.24 -4.30 -20.17
N LEU A 729 -3.06 -3.26 -20.37
CA LEU A 729 -3.79 -3.06 -21.62
C LEU A 729 -2.93 -2.29 -22.64
N PRO A 730 -3.17 -2.51 -23.95
CA PRO A 730 -2.72 -1.60 -24.98
C PRO A 730 -3.13 -0.16 -24.65
N LYS A 731 -2.25 0.80 -24.89
CA LYS A 731 -2.43 2.21 -24.54
C LYS A 731 -3.71 2.82 -25.12
N GLN A 732 -4.13 2.35 -26.29
CA GLN A 732 -5.38 2.77 -26.94
C GLN A 732 -6.63 2.37 -26.16
N LEU A 733 -6.58 1.27 -25.40
CA LEU A 733 -7.69 0.78 -24.58
C LEU A 733 -7.71 1.36 -23.17
N ARG A 734 -6.60 1.91 -22.66
CA ARG A 734 -6.48 2.41 -21.27
C ARG A 734 -7.37 3.60 -20.95
N ASN A 735 -7.64 4.46 -21.92
CA ASN A 735 -8.49 5.65 -21.73
C ASN A 735 -10.00 5.31 -21.72
N ASN A 736 -10.38 4.06 -21.98
CA ASN A 736 -11.76 3.66 -21.93
C ASN A 736 -12.23 3.50 -20.47
N GLN A 737 -13.04 4.45 -19.99
CA GLN A 737 -13.50 4.47 -18.61
C GLN A 737 -14.36 3.24 -18.24
N ARG A 738 -15.17 2.71 -19.17
CA ARG A 738 -15.99 1.52 -18.94
C ARG A 738 -15.10 0.30 -18.68
N LEU A 739 -14.14 0.06 -19.57
CA LEU A 739 -13.20 -1.06 -19.46
C LEU A 739 -12.34 -0.95 -18.19
N LYS A 740 -11.89 0.27 -17.86
CA LYS A 740 -11.17 0.55 -16.62
C LYS A 740 -12.00 0.19 -15.38
N THR A 741 -13.25 0.62 -15.31
CA THR A 741 -14.15 0.28 -14.19
C THR A 741 -14.45 -1.22 -14.10
N ILE A 742 -14.62 -1.89 -15.24
CA ILE A 742 -14.81 -3.35 -15.28
C ILE A 742 -13.59 -4.06 -14.70
N LEU A 743 -12.40 -3.73 -15.18
CA LEU A 743 -11.16 -4.37 -14.74
C LEU A 743 -10.82 -4.04 -13.28
N GLU A 744 -11.05 -2.79 -12.84
CA GLU A 744 -10.91 -2.41 -11.43
C GLU A 744 -11.86 -3.22 -10.54
N THR A 745 -13.10 -3.43 -10.96
CA THR A 745 -14.08 -4.26 -10.23
C THR A 745 -13.63 -5.72 -10.21
N ASN A 746 -13.36 -6.29 -11.38
CA ASN A 746 -12.94 -7.68 -11.53
C ASN A 746 -11.63 -7.98 -10.79
N SER A 747 -10.73 -7.00 -10.65
CA SER A 747 -9.48 -7.15 -9.89
C SER A 747 -9.69 -7.45 -8.40
N GLN A 748 -10.88 -7.15 -7.87
CA GLN A 748 -11.29 -7.40 -6.48
C GLN A 748 -12.11 -8.68 -6.31
N GLU A 749 -12.40 -9.40 -7.40
CA GLU A 749 -13.20 -10.63 -7.39
C GLU A 749 -12.29 -11.87 -7.39
N LEU A 750 -12.81 -13.00 -6.89
CA LEU A 750 -12.13 -14.29 -7.03
C LEU A 750 -12.08 -14.68 -8.50
N ILE A 751 -10.89 -14.96 -9.03
CA ILE A 751 -10.67 -15.46 -10.39
C ILE A 751 -9.78 -16.69 -10.40
N SER A 752 -9.87 -17.49 -11.47
CA SER A 752 -9.01 -18.65 -11.69
C SER A 752 -8.28 -18.53 -13.02
N HIS A 753 -7.30 -19.42 -13.24
CA HIS A 753 -6.59 -19.48 -14.53
C HIS A 753 -7.52 -19.74 -15.72
N HIS A 754 -8.70 -20.33 -15.50
CA HIS A 754 -9.71 -20.46 -16.54
C HIS A 754 -10.24 -19.11 -17.05
N ASP A 755 -10.33 -18.08 -16.19
CA ASP A 755 -10.73 -16.73 -16.59
C ASP A 755 -9.62 -16.02 -17.39
N VAL A 756 -8.36 -16.22 -16.98
CA VAL A 756 -7.18 -15.73 -17.72
C VAL A 756 -7.15 -16.36 -19.12
N TYR A 757 -7.38 -17.66 -19.22
CA TYR A 757 -7.47 -18.34 -20.51
C TYR A 757 -8.63 -17.83 -21.37
N ALA A 758 -9.84 -17.70 -20.80
CA ALA A 758 -10.99 -17.16 -21.53
C ALA A 758 -10.69 -15.76 -22.09
N THR A 759 -9.95 -14.95 -21.33
CA THR A 759 -9.47 -13.64 -21.77
C THR A 759 -8.51 -13.74 -22.97
N LEU A 760 -7.53 -14.64 -22.92
CA LEU A 760 -6.58 -14.84 -24.01
C LEU A 760 -7.26 -15.35 -25.29
N ILE A 761 -8.21 -16.28 -25.16
CA ILE A 761 -9.00 -16.80 -26.30
C ILE A 761 -9.86 -15.70 -26.91
N GLU A 762 -10.48 -14.84 -26.10
CA GLU A 762 -11.20 -13.68 -26.63
C GLU A 762 -10.27 -12.77 -27.44
N ILE A 763 -9.08 -12.46 -26.92
CA ILE A 763 -8.10 -11.61 -27.63
C ILE A 763 -7.68 -12.26 -28.96
N ALA A 764 -7.42 -13.58 -28.97
CA ALA A 764 -7.09 -14.31 -30.19
C ALA A 764 -8.23 -14.26 -31.23
N LYS A 765 -9.48 -14.41 -30.81
CA LYS A 765 -10.66 -14.30 -31.70
C LYS A 765 -10.86 -12.89 -32.25
N LYS A 766 -10.68 -11.88 -31.41
CA LYS A 766 -10.86 -10.46 -31.75
C LYS A 766 -9.69 -9.86 -32.54
N SER A 767 -8.61 -10.60 -32.72
CA SER A 767 -7.40 -10.15 -33.40
C SER A 767 -7.59 -9.63 -34.82
N HIS A 768 -8.62 -10.10 -35.53
CA HIS A 768 -8.95 -9.68 -36.89
C HIS A 768 -9.84 -8.42 -36.95
N LEU A 769 -10.30 -7.89 -35.81
CA LEU A 769 -11.20 -6.72 -35.78
C LEU A 769 -10.45 -5.41 -36.09
N TRP A 770 -11.12 -4.52 -36.81
CA TRP A 770 -10.50 -3.34 -37.45
C TRP A 770 -10.74 -2.02 -36.70
N SER A 771 -11.72 -1.96 -35.79
CA SER A 771 -12.04 -0.74 -35.04
C SER A 771 -11.96 -0.93 -33.53
N LEU A 772 -11.61 0.15 -32.82
CA LEU A 772 -11.63 0.20 -31.35
C LEU A 772 -13.03 -0.06 -30.79
N GLU A 773 -14.08 0.33 -31.52
CA GLU A 773 -15.48 0.13 -31.14
C GLU A 773 -15.85 -1.35 -31.11
N ASP A 774 -15.34 -2.16 -32.06
CA ASP A 774 -15.58 -3.61 -32.11
C ASP A 774 -14.94 -4.34 -30.92
N TRP A 775 -13.82 -3.82 -30.39
CA TRP A 775 -13.19 -4.37 -29.19
C TRP A 775 -14.04 -4.15 -27.94
N LEU A 776 -14.87 -3.10 -27.93
CA LEU A 776 -15.70 -2.66 -26.80
C LEU A 776 -17.12 -3.27 -26.80
N VAL A 777 -17.48 -4.03 -27.83
CA VAL A 777 -18.74 -4.78 -27.86
C VAL A 777 -18.67 -5.96 -26.89
N ASP A 778 -19.72 -6.10 -26.08
CA ASP A 778 -19.86 -7.15 -25.08
C ASP A 778 -19.77 -8.53 -25.76
N TRP A 779 -18.93 -9.39 -25.20
CA TRP A 779 -18.68 -10.72 -25.74
C TRP A 779 -19.82 -11.69 -25.40
N ALA A 780 -20.22 -12.50 -26.38
CA ALA A 780 -21.03 -13.70 -26.17
C ALA A 780 -20.25 -14.93 -26.67
N PRO A 781 -20.22 -16.04 -25.92
CA PRO A 781 -19.63 -17.28 -26.41
C PRO A 781 -20.42 -17.77 -27.60
N ASP A 782 -19.76 -17.85 -28.75
CA ASP A 782 -20.27 -18.56 -29.91
C ASP A 782 -20.18 -20.07 -29.62
N THR A 783 -21.30 -20.66 -29.18
CA THR A 783 -21.39 -22.07 -28.80
C THR A 783 -21.43 -23.03 -30.00
N ASN A 784 -21.47 -22.49 -31.23
CA ASN A 784 -21.70 -23.26 -32.44
C ASN A 784 -20.45 -23.39 -33.34
N ASN A 785 -19.30 -22.86 -32.92
CA ASN A 785 -18.09 -22.83 -33.72
C ASN A 785 -17.09 -23.91 -33.26
N GLU A 786 -17.02 -25.02 -34.02
CA GLU A 786 -16.16 -26.18 -33.74
C GLU A 786 -14.65 -25.86 -33.70
N ASP A 787 -14.24 -24.70 -34.24
CA ASP A 787 -12.83 -24.29 -34.29
C ASP A 787 -12.23 -23.87 -32.94
N TRP A 788 -13.06 -23.66 -31.90
CA TRP A 788 -12.62 -23.09 -30.63
C TRP A 788 -13.10 -23.91 -29.41
N PRO A 789 -12.26 -24.09 -28.38
CA PRO A 789 -12.57 -24.97 -27.26
C PRO A 789 -13.70 -24.42 -26.37
N LEU A 790 -14.41 -25.35 -25.70
CA LEU A 790 -15.34 -25.04 -24.61
C LEU A 790 -14.60 -24.26 -23.51
N MET A 791 -15.15 -23.12 -23.10
CA MET A 791 -14.53 -22.27 -22.08
C MET A 791 -15.18 -22.48 -20.72
N HIS A 792 -14.37 -22.65 -19.69
CA HIS A 792 -14.81 -22.82 -18.30
C HIS A 792 -14.76 -21.52 -17.48
N GLY A 793 -13.97 -20.54 -17.91
CA GLY A 793 -13.87 -19.22 -17.26
C GLY A 793 -14.60 -18.12 -18.03
N SER A 794 -14.62 -16.93 -17.43
CA SER A 794 -15.14 -15.68 -18.04
C SER A 794 -14.00 -14.71 -18.28
N SER A 795 -13.98 -14.07 -19.45
CA SER A 795 -12.97 -13.05 -19.75
C SER A 795 -13.05 -11.88 -18.76
N VAL A 796 -11.89 -11.47 -18.24
CA VAL A 796 -11.80 -10.36 -17.27
C VAL A 796 -12.01 -9.00 -17.92
N LEU A 797 -12.08 -8.92 -19.25
CA LEU A 797 -12.40 -7.70 -20.00
C LEU A 797 -13.89 -7.32 -19.92
N HIS A 798 -14.73 -8.22 -19.41
CA HIS A 798 -16.18 -8.03 -19.24
C HIS A 798 -16.58 -8.22 -17.78
N THR A 799 -17.76 -7.75 -17.41
CA THR A 799 -18.31 -7.99 -16.06
C THR A 799 -18.41 -9.49 -15.79
N LEU A 800 -17.76 -9.95 -14.70
CA LEU A 800 -17.76 -11.36 -14.33
C LEU A 800 -19.14 -11.83 -13.85
N LYS A 801 -19.52 -13.05 -14.25
CA LYS A 801 -20.78 -13.67 -13.82
C LYS A 801 -20.75 -14.02 -12.34
N GLN A 802 -21.79 -13.65 -11.60
CA GLN A 802 -21.93 -13.88 -10.17
C GLN A 802 -22.92 -15.02 -9.87
N PRO A 803 -22.81 -15.73 -8.73
CA PRO A 803 -21.79 -15.57 -7.68
C PRO A 803 -20.44 -16.21 -8.03
N ARG A 804 -19.35 -15.65 -7.51
CA ARG A 804 -17.99 -16.18 -7.67
C ARG A 804 -17.53 -16.92 -6.41
N THR A 805 -17.62 -18.25 -6.44
CA THR A 805 -17.17 -19.18 -5.39
C THR A 805 -16.15 -20.16 -5.96
N CYS A 806 -15.35 -20.83 -5.12
CA CYS A 806 -14.42 -21.86 -5.59
C CYS A 806 -15.13 -22.95 -6.41
N ASP A 807 -16.32 -23.35 -5.99
CA ASP A 807 -17.17 -24.29 -6.72
C ASP A 807 -17.57 -23.77 -8.12
N SER A 808 -18.08 -22.53 -8.20
CA SER A 808 -18.45 -21.91 -9.49
C SER A 808 -17.27 -21.75 -10.45
N LEU A 809 -16.04 -21.74 -9.92
CA LEU A 809 -14.79 -21.57 -10.65
C LEU A 809 -14.01 -22.87 -10.82
N ARG A 810 -14.59 -24.00 -10.37
CA ARG A 810 -13.98 -25.33 -10.41
C ARG A 810 -12.59 -25.36 -9.76
N ILE A 811 -12.43 -24.55 -8.72
CA ILE A 811 -11.23 -24.54 -7.87
C ILE A 811 -11.42 -25.66 -6.85
N PRO A 812 -10.54 -26.67 -6.83
CA PRO A 812 -10.54 -27.70 -5.80
C PRO A 812 -10.47 -27.06 -4.41
N PHE A 813 -11.15 -27.70 -3.47
CA PHE A 813 -11.35 -27.18 -2.12
C PHE A 813 -10.05 -26.89 -1.38
N GLU A 814 -9.06 -27.76 -1.55
CA GLU A 814 -7.72 -27.70 -0.99
C GLU A 814 -6.92 -26.45 -1.43
N TYR A 815 -7.27 -25.84 -2.57
CA TYR A 815 -6.62 -24.63 -3.07
C TYR A 815 -7.48 -23.38 -2.90
N CYS A 816 -8.68 -23.53 -2.35
CA CYS A 816 -9.67 -22.47 -2.31
C CYS A 816 -9.24 -21.32 -1.37
N LEU A 817 -9.12 -20.10 -1.91
CA LEU A 817 -8.84 -18.90 -1.12
C LEU A 817 -10.04 -18.41 -0.29
N CYS A 818 -11.24 -18.96 -0.50
CA CYS A 818 -12.40 -18.63 0.32
C CYS A 818 -12.28 -19.28 1.69
N LYS A 819 -12.31 -18.46 2.76
CA LYS A 819 -12.39 -19.00 4.13
C LYS A 819 -13.73 -19.68 4.37
N LEU A 820 -13.68 -20.97 4.67
CA LEU A 820 -14.84 -21.74 5.05
C LEU A 820 -14.95 -21.78 6.58
N ASN A 821 -16.12 -21.38 7.09
CA ASN A 821 -16.43 -21.53 8.50
C ASN A 821 -16.86 -22.96 8.77
N TYR A 822 -15.94 -23.79 9.21
CA TYR A 822 -16.27 -25.13 9.69
C TYR A 822 -17.00 -25.03 11.02
N THR A 823 -18.22 -25.55 11.08
CA THR A 823 -18.90 -25.83 12.34
C THR A 823 -18.40 -27.15 12.89
N LYS A 824 -17.95 -27.16 14.14
CA LYS A 824 -17.58 -28.39 14.83
C LYS A 824 -18.86 -29.20 15.11
N ILE A 825 -19.05 -30.28 14.36
CA ILE A 825 -20.17 -31.22 14.54
C ILE A 825 -19.70 -32.30 15.53
N SER A 826 -20.58 -32.76 16.43
CA SER A 826 -20.27 -33.90 17.30
C SER A 826 -20.28 -35.17 16.46
N ALA A 827 -19.33 -36.07 16.65
CA ALA A 827 -19.31 -37.37 15.94
C ALA A 827 -20.64 -38.16 16.09
N ASN A 828 -21.41 -37.86 17.15
CA ASN A 828 -22.67 -38.51 17.47
C ASN A 828 -23.91 -37.67 17.11
N SER A 829 -23.79 -36.49 16.49
CA SER A 829 -24.95 -35.61 16.29
C SER A 829 -25.76 -35.89 15.02
N ASP A 830 -25.25 -36.67 14.08
CA ASP A 830 -25.97 -37.04 12.86
C ASP A 830 -25.41 -38.35 12.26
N PRO A 831 -26.26 -39.28 11.78
CA PRO A 831 -25.84 -40.56 11.21
C PRO A 831 -24.79 -40.48 10.10
N HIS A 832 -24.77 -39.41 9.30
CA HIS A 832 -23.74 -39.24 8.26
C HIS A 832 -22.37 -38.92 8.87
N SER A 833 -22.35 -38.15 9.97
CA SER A 833 -21.13 -37.84 10.71
C SER A 833 -20.55 -39.08 11.40
N THR A 834 -21.42 -39.93 11.95
CA THR A 834 -21.01 -41.18 12.60
C THR A 834 -20.46 -42.19 11.57
N GLN A 835 -21.05 -42.26 10.38
CA GLN A 835 -20.54 -43.08 9.29
C GLN A 835 -19.16 -42.60 8.82
N LEU A 836 -18.99 -41.29 8.60
CA LEU A 836 -17.71 -40.71 8.16
C LEU A 836 -16.59 -40.94 9.19
N VAL A 837 -16.91 -40.81 10.49
CA VAL A 837 -15.95 -41.10 11.57
C VAL A 837 -15.58 -42.58 11.62
N SER A 838 -16.54 -43.48 11.37
CA SER A 838 -16.28 -44.92 11.26
C SER A 838 -15.37 -45.25 10.09
N GLU A 839 -15.61 -44.67 8.91
CA GLU A 839 -14.79 -44.89 7.71
C GLU A 839 -13.36 -44.34 7.89
N LEU A 840 -13.21 -43.18 8.56
CA LEU A 840 -11.90 -42.60 8.88
C LEU A 840 -11.13 -43.40 9.94
N ALA A 841 -11.83 -44.00 10.91
CA ALA A 841 -11.24 -44.89 11.90
C ALA A 841 -10.82 -46.25 11.28
N GLU A 842 -11.66 -46.84 10.41
CA GLU A 842 -11.29 -48.05 9.66
C GLU A 842 -10.10 -47.84 8.72
N ALA A 843 -9.97 -46.63 8.17
CA ALA A 843 -8.84 -46.21 7.34
C ALA A 843 -7.58 -45.79 8.16
N GLY A 844 -7.64 -45.80 9.50
CA GLY A 844 -6.51 -45.54 10.39
C GLY A 844 -6.11 -44.06 10.54
N PHE A 845 -6.99 -43.13 10.20
CA PHE A 845 -6.74 -41.68 10.33
C PHE A 845 -7.18 -41.10 11.68
N LEU A 846 -7.83 -41.90 12.52
CA LEU A 846 -8.30 -41.55 13.86
C LEU A 846 -7.92 -42.67 14.83
N ASP A 847 -7.39 -42.31 16.01
CA ASP A 847 -7.10 -43.23 17.12
C ASP A 847 -8.36 -43.67 17.88
#